data_AF-A0A409VQW9-F1
#
_entry.id   AF-A0A409VQW9-F1
#
_cell.length_a   1.000
_cell.length_b   1.000
_cell.length_c   1.000
_cell.angle_alpha   90.00
_cell.angle_beta   90.00
_cell.angle_gamma   90.00
#
_symmetry.space_group_name_H-M   'P 1'
#
loop_
_entity.id
_entity.type
_entity.pdbx_description
1 polymer ?
#
loop_
_entity_poly.entity_id
_entity_poly.type
_entity_poly.pdbx_seq_one_letter_code
_entity_poly.pdbx_strand_id
1 'polypeptide(L)'
;MLNILRTLGTKALYYAGLRRKRANIAFWGPDVMEIASIVETLKFGKFTRREVSIYPIIEEFFVGKIAISATIPSANEGARRSMRPTSEYDGIVYLIDPTDPESFSLSKAELKGLLQDEKILGPLLVLLPQSDASDDIENGILVQDEGLRNILSEHSKRAALFAYAHPLAVPDRCQEDSHSMSDFASLKKARQARQPKSFSRDTTSFPPTDVTLSSTGIEMRAESLPEESEAMQVDQASAGLPEGSMSILNTLAGQESMQVDEPTMTAASSSAAKGTAASDPERLYASLPQALEVRFSDVDGRGVYSKFLRRPGDVLLSVKPHVAALSNDHLEEYCSSCFAPKPAEGSLKRCAGCKVLYYCDSQCQNSDWSFHRHECTAIQKWITSTSENSGKPSVPGDAIRCLGRILWRKQKLGLDSAWAKQIDSLQSHRTSISKDPTSHDSQTYAQLAHAIVRFIGLNSHQELAQYGVHSAAELVDLVSRFTTNTFTVTTPSLAPLGACVSPYVALLNHSCDPNAVVVFPRVSNKVEEPQMQVIALKPIQPGEQILTAYLDTTLPYEKRQKILKDTYHFTCKCNLCAPPPNSPPDLREAMWCPKKCGGVSPLPTEENSLVRCNRCKSAVKETDAVLDAVRVGEEALNKAEALQFSNPQKAIQLTTKLIPILVSAGAVPSSYPLLALSRLNAALLIEHLPSTDPNVEEILSPELQLSTGATQSKVTAEQAQEALDDAIRAATRASTGLAQILTDGHPMRGIALAELGKLLAVDEPKPTHLTEAGSSPRQPQPPPVLTASTSQSQSGLSSLGDGRTETPFIVNPHIKSPPPYPPSGPARLKLAYDTLVRARQELMIGFGNGKNEGGEVGRQVRKLAVDVEKELSVWKEGIRTAMQDPSRRMK
;
A
#
# COMPACT_ATOMS: atom_id res chain seq x y z
N MET A 1 -22.52 -16.51 -7.37
CA MET A 1 -22.52 -15.07 -7.73
C MET A 1 -22.69 -14.79 -9.23
N LEU A 2 -21.77 -15.20 -10.12
CA LEU A 2 -21.88 -14.92 -11.58
C LEU A 2 -23.17 -15.47 -12.21
N ASN A 3 -23.64 -16.65 -11.77
CA ASN A 3 -24.96 -17.17 -12.14
C ASN A 3 -26.08 -16.32 -11.54
N ILE A 4 -26.08 -16.01 -10.24
CA ILE A 4 -27.08 -15.10 -9.62
C ILE A 4 -27.17 -13.75 -10.36
N LEU A 5 -26.05 -13.15 -10.78
CA LEU A 5 -26.00 -11.91 -11.55
C LEU A 5 -26.40 -12.08 -13.04
N ARG A 6 -26.28 -13.28 -13.62
CA ARG A 6 -26.84 -13.64 -14.94
C ARG A 6 -28.34 -13.96 -14.87
N THR A 7 -28.81 -14.49 -13.76
CA THR A 7 -30.19 -14.95 -13.52
C THR A 7 -31.10 -13.78 -13.09
N LEU A 8 -30.62 -12.92 -12.17
CA LEU A 8 -31.19 -11.58 -11.95
C LEU A 8 -30.92 -10.65 -13.15
N GLY A 9 -29.88 -10.96 -13.92
CA GLY A 9 -29.46 -10.24 -15.12
C GLY A 9 -30.56 -10.21 -16.19
N THR A 10 -31.00 -8.99 -16.51
CA THR A 10 -32.00 -8.62 -17.53
C THR A 10 -33.37 -9.32 -17.48
N LYS A 11 -33.49 -10.65 -17.42
CA LYS A 11 -34.77 -11.37 -17.43
C LYS A 11 -35.62 -11.10 -16.19
N ALA A 12 -35.07 -11.19 -14.97
CA ALA A 12 -35.83 -10.91 -13.76
C ALA A 12 -36.27 -9.43 -13.69
N LEU A 13 -35.38 -8.49 -14.04
CA LEU A 13 -35.69 -7.06 -14.12
C LEU A 13 -36.72 -6.72 -15.22
N TYR A 14 -36.76 -7.50 -16.31
CA TYR A 14 -37.75 -7.38 -17.39
C TYR A 14 -39.11 -7.95 -16.98
N TYR A 15 -39.13 -9.10 -16.30
CA TYR A 15 -40.33 -9.68 -15.68
C TYR A 15 -40.87 -8.76 -14.57
N ALA A 16 -39.98 -8.06 -13.87
CA ALA A 16 -40.33 -7.09 -12.84
C ALA A 16 -40.92 -5.76 -13.40
N GLY A 17 -41.02 -5.59 -14.72
CA GLY A 17 -41.58 -4.37 -15.33
C GLY A 17 -40.71 -3.12 -15.18
N LEU A 18 -39.50 -3.23 -14.61
CA LEU A 18 -38.63 -2.13 -14.18
C LEU A 18 -37.91 -1.44 -15.34
N ARG A 19 -38.65 -0.91 -16.31
CA ARG A 19 -38.13 -0.09 -17.43
C ARG A 19 -37.66 1.31 -17.01
N ARG A 20 -37.83 1.68 -15.74
CA ARG A 20 -37.42 2.97 -15.17
C ARG A 20 -35.99 2.88 -14.63
N LYS A 21 -35.23 3.99 -14.67
CA LYS A 21 -33.86 4.06 -14.12
C LYS A 21 -33.78 4.00 -12.58
N ARG A 22 -34.93 3.95 -11.90
CA ARG A 22 -35.11 3.84 -10.45
C ARG A 22 -36.25 2.87 -10.15
N ALA A 23 -36.12 2.09 -9.08
CA ALA A 23 -37.11 1.11 -8.60
C ALA A 23 -37.11 1.02 -7.07
N ASN A 24 -38.28 0.90 -6.46
CA ASN A 24 -38.48 0.62 -5.03
C ASN A 24 -38.88 -0.86 -4.84
N ILE A 25 -38.06 -1.66 -4.16
CA ILE A 25 -38.22 -3.12 -4.06
C ILE A 25 -38.26 -3.56 -2.60
N ALA A 26 -39.29 -4.30 -2.21
CA ALA A 26 -39.31 -4.97 -0.90
C ALA A 26 -38.63 -6.33 -1.01
N PHE A 27 -37.60 -6.58 -0.20
CA PHE A 27 -37.11 -7.93 0.04
C PHE A 27 -37.81 -8.49 1.27
N TRP A 28 -38.37 -9.69 1.20
CA TRP A 28 -39.26 -10.23 2.22
C TRP A 28 -39.10 -11.74 2.41
N GLY A 29 -39.50 -12.25 3.57
CA GLY A 29 -39.36 -13.66 3.94
C GLY A 29 -39.22 -13.82 5.46
N PRO A 30 -39.08 -15.07 5.95
CA PRO A 30 -38.81 -15.35 7.37
C PRO A 30 -37.34 -15.12 7.76
N ASP A 31 -36.37 -15.51 6.92
CA ASP A 31 -34.93 -15.32 7.22
C ASP A 31 -34.48 -13.90 6.86
N VAL A 32 -34.58 -13.00 7.84
CA VAL A 32 -34.11 -11.61 7.73
C VAL A 32 -32.58 -11.51 7.63
N MET A 33 -31.83 -12.48 8.16
CA MET A 33 -30.36 -12.49 8.10
C MET A 33 -29.88 -12.80 6.69
N GLU A 34 -30.50 -13.79 6.03
CA GLU A 34 -30.23 -14.09 4.64
C GLU A 34 -30.67 -12.95 3.72
N ILE A 35 -31.88 -12.39 3.92
CA ILE A 35 -32.33 -11.20 3.17
C ILE A 35 -31.30 -10.07 3.23
N ALA A 36 -30.84 -9.72 4.44
CA ALA A 36 -29.87 -8.66 4.64
C ALA A 36 -28.53 -8.95 3.95
N SER A 37 -28.07 -10.21 4.01
CA SER A 37 -26.83 -10.68 3.37
C SER A 37 -26.93 -10.71 1.84
N ILE A 38 -28.10 -11.08 1.27
CA ILE A 38 -28.35 -11.02 -0.17
C ILE A 38 -28.40 -9.57 -0.66
N VAL A 39 -29.09 -8.67 0.03
CA VAL A 39 -29.12 -7.24 -0.35
C VAL A 39 -27.72 -6.62 -0.28
N GLU A 40 -26.94 -6.95 0.74
CA GLU A 40 -25.55 -6.52 0.85
C GLU A 40 -24.67 -7.08 -0.29
N THR A 41 -24.88 -8.35 -0.67
CA THR A 41 -24.23 -8.99 -1.81
C THR A 41 -24.57 -8.30 -3.13
N LEU A 42 -25.83 -7.90 -3.33
CA LEU A 42 -26.26 -7.15 -4.52
C LEU A 42 -25.69 -5.73 -4.55
N LYS A 43 -25.45 -5.12 -3.39
CA LYS A 43 -24.89 -3.77 -3.25
C LYS A 43 -23.38 -3.71 -3.49
N PHE A 44 -22.62 -4.69 -2.99
CA PHE A 44 -21.15 -4.67 -3.01
C PHE A 44 -20.48 -5.72 -3.91
N GLY A 45 -21.24 -6.67 -4.47
CA GLY A 45 -20.71 -7.72 -5.34
C GLY A 45 -19.79 -8.71 -4.61
N LYS A 46 -19.96 -8.86 -3.29
CA LYS A 46 -19.28 -9.83 -2.42
C LYS A 46 -20.26 -10.29 -1.35
N PHE A 47 -20.28 -11.58 -1.05
CA PHE A 47 -21.08 -12.09 0.06
C PHE A 47 -20.43 -11.72 1.39
N THR A 48 -21.18 -11.01 2.22
CA THR A 48 -20.86 -10.69 3.61
C THR A 48 -22.07 -11.09 4.44
N ARG A 49 -21.85 -11.81 5.55
CA ARG A 49 -22.92 -12.15 6.47
C ARG A 49 -23.20 -10.92 7.34
N ARG A 50 -24.41 -10.38 7.25
CA ARG A 50 -24.79 -9.17 7.98
C ARG A 50 -25.46 -9.50 9.32
N GLU A 51 -25.16 -8.74 10.36
CA GLU A 51 -25.91 -8.80 11.62
C GLU A 51 -27.34 -8.26 11.43
N VAL A 52 -28.31 -8.87 12.12
CA VAL A 52 -29.73 -8.59 11.88
C VAL A 52 -30.20 -7.39 12.69
N SER A 53 -30.82 -6.42 12.02
CA SER A 53 -31.37 -5.22 12.66
C SER A 53 -32.77 -5.47 13.23
N ILE A 54 -33.02 -4.96 14.44
CA ILE A 54 -34.36 -4.91 15.05
C ILE A 54 -35.26 -3.79 14.48
N TYR A 55 -34.73 -2.97 13.58
CA TYR A 55 -35.47 -1.95 12.81
C TYR A 55 -35.39 -2.24 11.30
N PRO A 56 -36.41 -1.88 10.50
CA PRO A 56 -36.32 -1.96 9.04
C PRO A 56 -35.13 -1.14 8.51
N ILE A 57 -34.47 -1.65 7.49
CA ILE A 57 -33.36 -0.96 6.81
C ILE A 57 -33.79 -0.64 5.37
N ILE A 58 -33.52 0.58 4.91
CA ILE A 58 -33.63 0.95 3.49
C ILE A 58 -32.22 1.11 2.94
N GLU A 59 -31.89 0.37 1.89
CA GLU A 59 -30.58 0.35 1.26
C GLU A 59 -30.65 0.83 -0.19
N GLU A 60 -29.90 1.89 -0.54
CA GLU A 60 -29.77 2.34 -1.92
C GLU A 60 -28.51 1.77 -2.60
N PHE A 61 -28.68 1.17 -3.78
CA PHE A 61 -27.60 0.65 -4.60
C PHE A 61 -27.98 0.58 -6.09
N PHE A 62 -27.04 0.13 -6.94
CA PHE A 62 -27.26 0.00 -8.38
C PHE A 62 -27.11 -1.44 -8.83
N VAL A 63 -28.07 -1.95 -9.60
CA VAL A 63 -27.93 -3.22 -10.34
C VAL A 63 -27.91 -2.88 -11.83
N GLY A 64 -26.74 -3.01 -12.45
CA GLY A 64 -26.51 -2.56 -13.82
C GLY A 64 -26.74 -1.05 -13.98
N LYS A 65 -27.80 -0.67 -14.69
CA LYS A 65 -28.18 0.74 -14.96
C LYS A 65 -29.40 1.23 -14.17
N ILE A 66 -29.92 0.42 -13.24
CA ILE A 66 -31.10 0.73 -12.43
C ILE A 66 -30.65 1.00 -10.99
N ALA A 67 -31.03 2.15 -10.44
CA ALA A 67 -30.92 2.42 -9.01
C ALA A 67 -32.08 1.74 -8.27
N ILE A 68 -31.77 0.96 -7.24
CA ILE A 68 -32.71 0.23 -6.41
C ILE A 68 -32.69 0.84 -5.01
N SER A 69 -33.87 1.20 -4.51
CA SER A 69 -34.15 1.37 -3.08
C SER A 69 -34.70 0.04 -2.58
N ALA A 70 -33.97 -0.66 -1.72
CA ALA A 70 -34.36 -1.95 -1.18
C ALA A 70 -34.80 -1.83 0.29
N THR A 71 -36.03 -2.20 0.61
CA THR A 71 -36.49 -2.33 2.00
C THR A 71 -36.20 -3.74 2.51
N ILE A 72 -35.53 -3.84 3.65
CA ILE A 72 -35.27 -5.05 4.43
C ILE A 72 -36.13 -5.02 5.71
N PRO A 73 -36.87 -6.10 6.05
CA PRO A 73 -37.66 -6.19 7.27
C PRO A 73 -36.83 -6.11 8.56
N SER A 74 -37.52 -5.84 9.67
CA SER A 74 -36.97 -6.01 11.02
C SER A 74 -36.88 -7.50 11.38
N ALA A 75 -35.85 -7.88 12.14
CA ALA A 75 -35.72 -9.18 12.79
C ALA A 75 -36.85 -9.50 13.79
N ASN A 76 -37.53 -8.47 14.31
CA ASN A 76 -38.64 -8.64 15.24
C ASN A 76 -39.90 -9.04 14.46
N GLU A 77 -40.40 -10.27 14.69
CA GLU A 77 -41.59 -10.80 14.00
C GLU A 77 -42.83 -9.88 14.08
N GLY A 78 -43.08 -9.24 15.21
CA GLY A 78 -44.21 -8.34 15.39
C GLY A 78 -44.09 -7.10 14.49
N ALA A 79 -42.90 -6.51 14.46
CA ALA A 79 -42.59 -5.41 13.55
C ALA A 79 -42.63 -5.86 12.08
N ARG A 80 -42.05 -7.03 11.74
CA ARG A 80 -42.11 -7.62 10.40
C ARG A 80 -43.57 -7.76 9.92
N ARG A 81 -44.45 -8.38 10.71
CA ARG A 81 -45.86 -8.59 10.33
C ARG A 81 -46.62 -7.27 10.10
N SER A 82 -46.30 -6.21 10.83
CA SER A 82 -46.89 -4.88 10.62
C SER A 82 -46.40 -4.12 9.39
N MET A 83 -45.20 -4.45 8.87
CA MET A 83 -44.56 -3.80 7.72
C MET A 83 -44.71 -4.60 6.41
N ARG A 84 -45.70 -5.50 6.35
CA ARG A 84 -45.95 -6.35 5.17
C ARG A 84 -46.01 -5.51 3.88
N PRO A 85 -45.32 -5.92 2.79
CA PRO A 85 -45.23 -5.12 1.56
C PRO A 85 -46.61 -4.70 1.02
N THR A 86 -46.72 -3.43 0.64
CA THR A 86 -47.96 -2.81 0.13
C THR A 86 -47.85 -2.45 -1.35
N SER A 87 -48.86 -1.74 -1.88
CA SER A 87 -48.89 -1.22 -3.26
C SER A 87 -47.84 -0.15 -3.59
N GLU A 88 -47.02 0.28 -2.62
CA GLU A 88 -45.96 1.30 -2.80
C GLU A 88 -44.65 0.77 -3.42
N TYR A 89 -44.51 -0.55 -3.53
CA TYR A 89 -43.33 -1.20 -4.10
C TYR A 89 -43.53 -1.49 -5.59
N ASP A 90 -42.53 -1.16 -6.41
CA ASP A 90 -42.50 -1.49 -7.84
C ASP A 90 -42.34 -3.01 -8.07
N GLY A 91 -41.90 -3.77 -7.06
CA GLY A 91 -41.81 -5.23 -7.06
C GLY A 91 -41.41 -5.82 -5.71
N ILE A 92 -41.61 -7.13 -5.52
CA ILE A 92 -41.29 -7.86 -4.29
C ILE A 92 -40.32 -8.99 -4.62
N VAL A 93 -39.28 -9.17 -3.79
CA VAL A 93 -38.39 -10.34 -3.80
C VAL A 93 -38.65 -11.14 -2.52
N TYR A 94 -39.29 -12.30 -2.64
CA TYR A 94 -39.65 -13.16 -1.51
C TYR A 94 -38.65 -14.32 -1.41
N LEU A 95 -37.91 -14.41 -0.30
CA LEU A 95 -37.03 -15.54 0.02
C LEU A 95 -37.81 -16.60 0.79
N ILE A 96 -37.61 -17.86 0.41
CA ILE A 96 -38.14 -19.02 1.11
C ILE A 96 -36.94 -19.88 1.54
N ASP A 97 -36.80 -20.15 2.84
CA ASP A 97 -35.93 -21.22 3.32
C ASP A 97 -36.71 -22.56 3.28
N PRO A 98 -36.26 -23.56 2.50
CA PRO A 98 -36.83 -24.89 2.42
C PRO A 98 -36.21 -25.87 3.45
N THR A 99 -35.13 -25.47 4.13
CA THR A 99 -34.38 -26.34 5.06
C THR A 99 -34.98 -26.37 6.46
N ASP A 100 -35.70 -25.31 6.86
CA ASP A 100 -36.58 -25.30 8.03
C ASP A 100 -38.06 -25.55 7.66
N PRO A 101 -38.67 -26.68 8.06
CA PRO A 101 -40.08 -26.99 7.81
C PRO A 101 -41.08 -25.98 8.39
N GLU A 102 -40.77 -25.30 9.49
CA GLU A 102 -41.67 -24.31 10.09
C GLU A 102 -41.67 -23.01 9.27
N SER A 103 -40.48 -22.45 8.98
CA SER A 103 -40.32 -21.30 8.08
C SER A 103 -40.83 -21.58 6.67
N PHE A 104 -40.66 -22.79 6.14
CA PHE A 104 -41.20 -23.19 4.85
C PHE A 104 -42.73 -23.17 4.83
N SER A 105 -43.37 -23.69 5.89
CA SER A 105 -44.83 -23.71 6.03
C SER A 105 -45.41 -22.29 6.19
N LEU A 106 -44.76 -21.45 7.00
CA LEU A 106 -45.11 -20.03 7.15
C LEU A 106 -44.96 -19.27 5.82
N SER A 107 -43.87 -19.53 5.08
CA SER A 107 -43.60 -18.89 3.79
C SER A 107 -44.69 -19.16 2.75
N LYS A 108 -45.22 -20.38 2.68
CA LYS A 108 -46.34 -20.70 1.76
C LYS A 108 -47.60 -19.91 2.10
N ALA A 109 -47.91 -19.74 3.38
CA ALA A 109 -49.08 -18.98 3.83
C ALA A 109 -48.92 -17.47 3.55
N GLU A 110 -47.76 -16.89 3.88
CA GLU A 110 -47.46 -15.48 3.59
C GLU A 110 -47.43 -15.19 2.07
N LEU A 111 -46.77 -16.05 1.28
CA LEU A 111 -46.71 -15.93 -0.17
C LEU A 111 -48.10 -16.02 -0.83
N LYS A 112 -48.92 -17.00 -0.42
CA LYS A 112 -50.31 -17.11 -0.89
C LYS A 112 -51.11 -15.85 -0.56
N GLY A 113 -50.94 -15.30 0.65
CA GLY A 113 -51.55 -14.04 1.05
C GLY A 113 -51.10 -12.85 0.18
N LEU A 114 -49.82 -12.75 -0.19
CA LEU A 114 -49.28 -11.69 -1.06
C LEU A 114 -49.81 -11.81 -2.50
N LEU A 115 -49.94 -13.02 -3.03
CA LEU A 115 -50.45 -13.26 -4.38
C LEU A 115 -51.97 -13.06 -4.49
N GLN A 116 -52.72 -13.32 -3.41
CA GLN A 116 -54.15 -13.06 -3.33
C GLN A 116 -54.50 -11.58 -3.05
N ASP A 117 -53.53 -10.75 -2.65
CA ASP A 117 -53.77 -9.31 -2.47
C ASP A 117 -53.78 -8.61 -3.84
N GLU A 118 -54.97 -8.16 -4.26
CA GLU A 118 -55.19 -7.42 -5.51
C GLU A 118 -54.58 -6.01 -5.49
N LYS A 119 -54.25 -5.46 -4.31
CA LYS A 119 -53.59 -4.14 -4.21
C LYS A 119 -52.11 -4.21 -4.57
N ILE A 120 -51.48 -5.37 -4.45
CA ILE A 120 -50.06 -5.57 -4.79
C ILE A 120 -49.95 -5.73 -6.31
N LEU A 121 -49.94 -4.62 -7.03
CA LEU A 121 -49.82 -4.58 -8.49
C LEU A 121 -48.40 -4.93 -8.99
N GLY A 122 -47.41 -4.89 -8.10
CA GLY A 122 -46.03 -5.25 -8.41
C GLY A 122 -45.83 -6.76 -8.65
N PRO A 123 -44.96 -7.15 -9.58
CA PRO A 123 -44.54 -8.54 -9.78
C PRO A 123 -43.70 -9.07 -8.60
N LEU A 124 -43.80 -10.38 -8.38
CA LEU A 124 -43.21 -11.07 -7.24
C LEU A 124 -42.18 -12.11 -7.71
N LEU A 125 -40.94 -11.93 -7.28
CA LEU A 125 -39.82 -12.83 -7.54
C LEU A 125 -39.63 -13.74 -6.32
N VAL A 126 -39.84 -15.05 -6.47
CA VAL A 126 -39.58 -16.01 -5.39
C VAL A 126 -38.18 -16.58 -5.56
N LEU A 127 -37.36 -16.47 -4.51
CA LEU A 127 -36.01 -17.02 -4.44
C LEU A 127 -35.97 -18.25 -3.53
N LEU A 128 -35.40 -19.35 -4.04
CA LEU A 128 -35.14 -20.57 -3.29
C LEU A 128 -33.62 -20.88 -3.25
N PRO A 129 -33.03 -21.15 -2.08
CA PRO A 129 -31.68 -21.66 -2.00
C PRO A 129 -31.60 -23.08 -2.61
N GLN A 130 -30.56 -23.32 -3.41
CA GLN A 130 -30.24 -24.60 -4.02
C GLN A 130 -29.30 -25.37 -3.09
N SER A 131 -29.68 -26.61 -2.75
CA SER A 131 -28.84 -27.60 -2.06
C SER A 131 -28.18 -28.54 -3.06
N ASP A 132 -26.91 -28.87 -2.86
CA ASP A 132 -26.08 -29.57 -3.86
C ASP A 132 -26.48 -31.03 -4.13
N ALA A 133 -27.23 -31.26 -5.22
CA ALA A 133 -27.15 -32.46 -6.06
C ALA A 133 -27.92 -32.28 -7.39
N SER A 134 -27.28 -32.65 -8.52
CA SER A 134 -27.77 -32.66 -9.92
C SER A 134 -27.78 -31.31 -10.69
N ASP A 135 -27.23 -31.36 -11.91
CA ASP A 135 -27.21 -30.28 -12.91
C ASP A 135 -28.58 -30.07 -13.62
N ASP A 136 -29.61 -30.83 -13.26
CA ASP A 136 -30.94 -30.74 -13.84
C ASP A 136 -31.76 -29.61 -13.20
N ILE A 137 -31.55 -28.39 -13.72
CA ILE A 137 -32.30 -27.17 -13.34
C ILE A 137 -33.83 -27.31 -13.50
N GLU A 138 -34.32 -28.32 -14.23
CA GLU A 138 -35.75 -28.63 -14.33
C GLU A 138 -36.28 -29.65 -13.30
N ASN A 139 -35.44 -30.40 -12.57
CA ASN A 139 -35.91 -31.50 -11.68
C ASN A 139 -35.24 -31.61 -10.28
N GLY A 140 -34.28 -30.76 -9.92
CA GLY A 140 -33.57 -30.81 -8.63
C GLY A 140 -34.37 -30.38 -7.38
N ILE A 141 -34.93 -31.37 -6.66
CA ILE A 141 -35.26 -31.41 -5.20
C ILE A 141 -36.33 -30.44 -4.63
N LEU A 142 -36.48 -29.19 -5.10
CA LEU A 142 -37.63 -28.33 -4.71
C LEU A 142 -38.78 -28.30 -5.72
N VAL A 143 -38.60 -29.03 -6.82
CA VAL A 143 -39.61 -29.25 -7.85
C VAL A 143 -40.46 -30.50 -7.53
N GLN A 144 -40.83 -30.70 -6.25
CA GLN A 144 -41.75 -31.76 -5.82
C GLN A 144 -42.85 -31.32 -4.83
N ASP A 145 -42.76 -30.13 -4.21
CA ASP A 145 -43.84 -29.62 -3.35
C ASP A 145 -45.06 -29.18 -4.21
N GLU A 146 -46.10 -30.01 -4.22
CA GLU A 146 -47.32 -29.79 -5.00
C GLU A 146 -48.04 -28.50 -4.57
N GLY A 147 -47.99 -28.14 -3.28
CA GLY A 147 -48.60 -26.93 -2.73
C GLY A 147 -47.97 -25.64 -3.27
N LEU A 148 -46.64 -25.50 -3.20
CA LEU A 148 -45.93 -24.34 -3.72
C LEU A 148 -46.03 -24.27 -5.26
N ARG A 149 -45.97 -25.41 -5.95
CA ARG A 149 -46.21 -25.50 -7.41
C ARG A 149 -47.59 -24.98 -7.79
N ASN A 150 -48.64 -25.36 -7.07
CA ASN A 150 -50.01 -24.93 -7.36
C ASN A 150 -50.19 -23.42 -7.11
N ILE A 151 -49.65 -22.90 -6.00
CA ILE A 151 -49.65 -21.44 -5.71
C ILE A 151 -48.96 -20.66 -6.85
N LEU A 152 -47.83 -21.15 -7.36
CA LEU A 152 -47.07 -20.46 -8.41
C LEU A 152 -47.66 -20.65 -9.81
N SER A 153 -48.30 -21.79 -10.11
CA SER A 153 -48.93 -22.04 -11.42
C SER A 153 -50.23 -21.22 -11.58
N GLU A 154 -51.07 -21.17 -10.55
CA GLU A 154 -52.27 -20.31 -10.47
C GLU A 154 -51.94 -18.82 -10.67
N HIS A 155 -50.77 -18.39 -10.17
CA HIS A 155 -50.31 -16.99 -10.23
C HIS A 155 -49.14 -16.76 -11.20
N SER A 156 -48.94 -17.63 -12.19
CA SER A 156 -47.83 -17.66 -13.16
C SER A 156 -47.66 -16.42 -14.06
N LYS A 157 -48.57 -15.44 -13.98
CA LYS A 157 -48.46 -14.11 -14.63
C LYS A 157 -47.95 -13.00 -13.71
N ARG A 158 -47.91 -13.24 -12.39
CA ARG A 158 -47.48 -12.28 -11.35
C ARG A 158 -46.26 -12.78 -10.56
N ALA A 159 -46.09 -14.10 -10.45
CA ALA A 159 -44.97 -14.72 -9.74
C ALA A 159 -43.98 -15.38 -10.72
N ALA A 160 -42.69 -15.36 -10.39
CA ALA A 160 -41.66 -16.18 -11.03
C ALA A 160 -40.71 -16.77 -9.99
N LEU A 161 -40.36 -18.05 -10.15
CA LEU A 161 -39.50 -18.79 -9.23
C LEU A 161 -38.07 -18.88 -9.77
N PHE A 162 -37.08 -18.66 -8.91
CA PHE A 162 -35.67 -18.80 -9.24
C PHE A 162 -34.89 -19.48 -8.11
N ALA A 163 -34.12 -20.51 -8.47
CA ALA A 163 -33.13 -21.10 -7.58
C ALA A 163 -31.83 -20.26 -7.58
N TYR A 164 -31.17 -20.17 -6.43
CA TYR A 164 -29.83 -19.59 -6.29
C TYR A 164 -28.96 -20.49 -5.41
N ALA A 165 -27.69 -20.67 -5.77
CA ALA A 165 -26.74 -21.40 -4.93
C ALA A 165 -26.56 -20.70 -3.58
N HIS A 166 -26.90 -21.39 -2.49
CA HIS A 166 -26.80 -20.85 -1.14
C HIS A 166 -25.33 -20.81 -0.68
N PRO A 167 -24.81 -19.66 -0.23
CA PRO A 167 -23.37 -19.47 -0.01
C PRO A 167 -22.78 -20.30 1.16
N LEU A 168 -23.61 -20.99 1.94
CA LEU A 168 -23.18 -21.89 3.03
C LEU A 168 -23.57 -23.36 2.81
N ALA A 169 -24.23 -23.72 1.70
CA ALA A 169 -24.81 -25.07 1.50
C ALA A 169 -23.89 -26.05 0.74
N VAL A 170 -22.58 -25.85 0.78
CA VAL A 170 -21.60 -26.78 0.21
C VAL A 170 -21.20 -27.81 1.27
N PRO A 171 -21.61 -29.09 1.16
CA PRO A 171 -21.07 -30.14 2.01
C PRO A 171 -19.60 -30.39 1.67
N ASP A 172 -18.85 -30.88 2.65
CA ASP A 172 -17.39 -31.03 2.67
C ASP A 172 -16.80 -31.89 1.52
N ARG A 173 -16.70 -31.28 0.32
CA ARG A 173 -15.96 -31.70 -0.89
C ARG A 173 -15.94 -30.58 -1.93
N CYS A 174 -14.75 -30.27 -2.45
CA CYS A 174 -14.49 -29.34 -3.56
C CYS A 174 -14.82 -27.84 -3.33
N GLN A 175 -14.08 -27.20 -2.41
CA GLN A 175 -13.79 -25.75 -2.52
C GLN A 175 -12.59 -25.48 -3.44
N GLU A 176 -12.78 -25.79 -4.72
CA GLU A 176 -12.05 -25.23 -5.86
C GLU A 176 -13.18 -24.91 -6.86
N ASP A 177 -13.58 -23.66 -7.14
CA ASP A 177 -12.78 -22.43 -7.18
C ASP A 177 -13.49 -21.10 -6.93
N SER A 178 -12.69 -20.16 -6.40
CA SER A 178 -12.76 -18.68 -6.53
C SER A 178 -11.97 -17.98 -5.41
N HIS A 179 -11.32 -18.75 -4.53
CA HIS A 179 -10.24 -18.26 -3.67
C HIS A 179 -8.94 -18.07 -4.47
N SER A 180 -8.85 -16.97 -5.24
CA SER A 180 -7.54 -16.39 -5.54
C SER A 180 -6.93 -15.91 -4.22
N MET A 181 -5.94 -16.65 -3.72
CA MET A 181 -5.30 -16.47 -2.42
C MET A 181 -4.97 -14.99 -2.16
N SER A 182 -5.66 -14.37 -1.19
CA SER A 182 -5.52 -12.94 -0.90
C SER A 182 -5.37 -12.55 0.57
N ASP A 183 -5.23 -13.50 1.50
CA ASP A 183 -4.76 -13.21 2.87
C ASP A 183 -3.29 -12.74 2.88
N PHE A 184 -2.48 -13.17 1.89
CA PHE A 184 -1.17 -12.54 1.67
C PHE A 184 -1.26 -11.17 0.98
N ALA A 185 -2.37 -10.91 0.26
CA ALA A 185 -2.62 -9.57 -0.23
C ALA A 185 -2.84 -8.64 0.97
N SER A 186 -3.67 -8.99 1.96
CA SER A 186 -3.87 -8.19 3.18
C SER A 186 -2.56 -7.71 3.83
N LEU A 187 -1.65 -8.63 4.16
CA LEU A 187 -0.31 -8.34 4.72
C LEU A 187 0.57 -7.49 3.80
N LYS A 188 0.53 -7.75 2.48
CA LYS A 188 1.27 -6.99 1.47
C LYS A 188 0.67 -5.60 1.29
N LYS A 189 -0.65 -5.46 1.37
CA LYS A 189 -1.40 -4.22 1.26
C LYS A 189 -1.14 -3.33 2.48
N ALA A 190 -1.13 -3.88 3.70
CA ALA A 190 -0.62 -3.21 4.92
C ALA A 190 0.82 -2.64 4.77
N ARG A 191 1.57 -3.12 3.78
CA ARG A 191 2.89 -2.62 3.34
C ARG A 191 2.86 -1.72 2.09
N GLN A 192 1.74 -1.59 1.37
CA GLN A 192 1.61 -0.92 0.06
C GLN A 192 0.89 0.45 0.00
N ALA A 193 0.09 0.91 0.97
CA ALA A 193 -0.37 2.34 0.99
C ALA A 193 0.77 3.33 1.32
N ARG A 194 2.01 2.83 1.27
CA ARG A 194 3.25 3.51 1.56
C ARG A 194 3.77 4.15 0.27
N GLN A 195 3.25 5.35 0.02
CA GLN A 195 3.93 6.48 -0.66
C GLN A 195 3.74 6.58 -2.20
N PRO A 196 3.87 7.80 -2.79
CA PRO A 196 3.45 8.07 -4.17
C PRO A 196 4.49 7.63 -5.23
N LYS A 197 4.00 7.17 -6.40
CA LYS A 197 4.83 6.78 -7.55
C LYS A 197 5.25 8.00 -8.40
N SER A 198 6.27 7.80 -9.23
CA SER A 198 7.07 8.87 -9.85
C SER A 198 7.23 8.66 -11.37
N PHE A 199 7.03 9.70 -12.19
CA PHE A 199 6.83 9.60 -13.65
C PHE A 199 8.10 9.30 -14.49
N SER A 200 7.91 8.58 -15.62
CA SER A 200 8.84 8.47 -16.77
C SER A 200 8.03 8.54 -18.08
N ARG A 201 8.52 9.25 -19.11
CA ARG A 201 7.84 9.39 -20.41
C ARG A 201 8.85 9.32 -21.56
N ASP A 202 8.70 8.32 -22.42
CA ASP A 202 9.51 8.09 -23.64
C ASP A 202 8.74 8.50 -24.92
N THR A 203 9.43 8.64 -26.05
CA THR A 203 8.83 8.97 -27.36
C THR A 203 9.06 7.88 -28.42
N THR A 204 7.96 7.16 -28.73
CA THR A 204 7.55 6.57 -30.04
C THR A 204 8.39 5.50 -30.77
N SER A 205 7.92 4.23 -30.76
CA SER A 205 7.32 3.57 -31.97
C SER A 205 6.61 2.20 -31.67
N PHE A 206 5.64 1.84 -32.53
CA PHE A 206 4.62 0.74 -32.55
C PHE A 206 5.07 -0.73 -32.29
N PRO A 207 4.16 -1.76 -32.22
CA PRO A 207 2.85 -1.97 -31.52
C PRO A 207 2.87 -3.34 -30.73
N PRO A 208 1.78 -4.08 -30.32
CA PRO A 208 0.33 -3.80 -30.19
C PRO A 208 -0.33 -4.21 -28.81
N THR A 209 -1.60 -3.80 -28.62
CA THR A 209 -2.73 -4.46 -27.88
C THR A 209 -2.70 -4.82 -26.37
N ASP A 210 -3.64 -4.19 -25.65
CA ASP A 210 -4.71 -4.81 -24.82
C ASP A 210 -4.60 -5.12 -23.29
N VAL A 211 -5.37 -4.32 -22.52
CA VAL A 211 -6.48 -4.76 -21.63
C VAL A 211 -6.22 -5.12 -20.14
N THR A 212 -6.30 -4.06 -19.30
CA THR A 212 -7.15 -3.93 -18.08
C THR A 212 -6.81 -4.46 -16.66
N LEU A 213 -7.12 -3.57 -15.69
CA LEU A 213 -7.88 -3.74 -14.43
C LEU A 213 -7.24 -4.31 -13.13
N SER A 214 -7.10 -3.39 -12.14
CA SER A 214 -7.67 -3.51 -10.76
C SER A 214 -7.05 -4.57 -9.78
N SER A 215 -7.12 -4.45 -8.44
CA SER A 215 -7.56 -3.37 -7.55
C SER A 215 -7.15 -3.59 -6.07
N THR A 216 -6.88 -2.47 -5.39
CA THR A 216 -7.28 -2.09 -4.01
C THR A 216 -6.99 -3.00 -2.81
N GLY A 217 -6.38 -2.38 -1.77
CA GLY A 217 -7.12 -2.16 -0.51
C GLY A 217 -6.61 -2.92 0.72
N ILE A 218 -5.87 -2.21 1.57
CA ILE A 218 -5.30 -2.61 2.88
C ILE A 218 -6.28 -3.36 3.78
N GLU A 219 -5.70 -4.27 4.58
CA GLU A 219 -6.28 -4.77 5.82
C GLU A 219 -5.69 -4.05 7.04
N MET A 220 -6.54 -3.70 8.01
CA MET A 220 -6.11 -3.30 9.36
C MET A 220 -7.10 -3.85 10.41
N ARG A 221 -6.62 -3.94 11.65
CA ARG A 221 -7.11 -4.69 12.82
C ARG A 221 -7.02 -3.79 14.07
N ALA A 222 -7.61 -4.11 15.24
CA ALA A 222 -7.35 -3.57 16.63
C ALA A 222 -8.46 -4.04 17.61
N GLU A 223 -8.35 -4.15 18.95
CA GLU A 223 -7.28 -3.85 19.96
C GLU A 223 -7.48 -4.53 21.35
N SER A 224 -6.48 -4.40 22.30
CA SER A 224 -6.60 -4.22 23.79
C SER A 224 -5.37 -4.63 24.70
N LEU A 225 -5.59 -4.95 26.00
CA LEU A 225 -4.84 -4.58 27.26
C LEU A 225 -4.63 -5.78 28.27
N PRO A 226 -4.19 -5.70 29.57
CA PRO A 226 -3.80 -4.59 30.49
C PRO A 226 -2.41 -4.72 31.23
N GLU A 227 -2.34 -4.82 32.59
CA GLU A 227 -1.22 -4.34 33.46
C GLU A 227 -0.79 -5.26 34.67
N GLU A 228 0.43 -5.08 35.26
CA GLU A 228 0.71 -5.04 36.74
C GLU A 228 2.19 -4.74 37.20
N SER A 229 2.35 -3.98 38.31
CA SER A 229 3.36 -4.02 39.42
C SER A 229 4.85 -3.49 39.41
N GLU A 230 5.13 -2.67 40.46
CA GLU A 230 6.31 -2.53 41.38
C GLU A 230 7.77 -2.10 40.98
N ALA A 231 8.54 -1.64 42.00
CA ALA A 231 9.79 -0.87 41.89
C ALA A 231 10.81 -1.12 43.04
N MET A 232 12.13 -0.94 42.78
CA MET A 232 13.17 -0.81 43.84
C MET A 232 14.45 -0.09 43.35
N GLN A 233 15.16 0.63 44.25
CA GLN A 233 16.43 1.36 44.03
C GLN A 233 17.66 0.55 44.51
N VAL A 234 18.89 0.86 44.04
CA VAL A 234 20.17 0.98 44.82
C VAL A 234 21.25 1.72 43.96
N ASP A 235 22.20 2.40 44.64
CA ASP A 235 23.25 3.32 44.17
C ASP A 235 24.56 2.74 43.57
N GLN A 236 25.25 3.62 42.82
CA GLN A 236 26.72 3.92 42.72
C GLN A 236 27.80 2.85 42.98
N ALA A 237 28.84 2.83 42.12
CA ALA A 237 30.21 3.29 42.45
C ALA A 237 31.19 3.22 41.24
N SER A 238 32.35 3.87 41.36
CA SER A 238 33.31 4.19 40.28
C SER A 238 34.73 3.59 40.48
N ALA A 239 35.46 3.38 39.38
CA ALA A 239 36.94 3.33 39.17
C ALA A 239 37.24 2.47 37.92
N GLY A 240 38.34 2.60 37.15
CA GLY A 240 39.47 3.53 37.15
C GLY A 240 40.43 3.19 35.98
N LEU A 241 41.19 4.17 35.51
CA LEU A 241 42.24 4.10 34.44
C LEU A 241 43.47 3.23 34.88
N PRO A 242 44.48 2.85 34.03
CA PRO A 242 45.04 3.67 32.93
C PRO A 242 45.70 3.01 31.67
N GLU A 243 45.82 3.89 30.65
CA GLU A 243 46.90 4.22 29.69
C GLU A 243 48.12 3.31 29.33
N GLY A 244 48.58 3.49 28.07
CA GLY A 244 49.93 3.15 27.55
C GLY A 244 49.91 2.62 26.10
N SER A 245 50.00 3.42 25.03
CA SER A 245 51.22 3.92 24.35
C SER A 245 52.26 2.82 23.99
N MET A 246 52.90 2.75 22.82
CA MET A 246 52.91 3.56 21.59
C MET A 246 53.67 2.81 20.45
N SER A 247 53.29 3.04 19.18
CA SER A 247 54.12 3.05 17.95
C SER A 247 55.28 2.04 17.67
N ILE A 248 55.34 1.48 16.45
CA ILE A 248 56.33 1.83 15.37
C ILE A 248 56.24 0.86 14.17
N LEU A 249 56.44 1.44 12.98
CA LEU A 249 56.52 0.85 11.64
C LEU A 249 57.46 -0.37 11.49
N ASN A 250 57.19 -1.20 10.48
CA ASN A 250 58.23 -1.49 9.49
C ASN A 250 57.68 -1.80 8.08
N THR A 251 58.45 -1.41 7.07
CA THR A 251 58.18 -1.53 5.63
C THR A 251 58.92 -2.74 5.05
N LEU A 252 58.38 -3.40 4.02
CA LEU A 252 59.14 -3.83 2.82
C LEU A 252 58.21 -4.43 1.74
N ALA A 253 58.68 -4.41 0.49
CA ALA A 253 57.92 -4.71 -0.72
C ALA A 253 58.29 -6.09 -1.32
N GLY A 254 57.44 -6.63 -2.21
CA GLY A 254 57.70 -7.89 -2.93
C GLY A 254 56.67 -8.17 -4.02
N GLN A 255 57.15 -8.29 -5.26
CA GLN A 255 56.43 -8.30 -6.54
C GLN A 255 55.46 -9.47 -6.81
N GLU A 256 54.40 -9.12 -7.55
CA GLU A 256 53.87 -9.72 -8.79
C GLU A 256 53.50 -11.23 -8.92
N SER A 257 52.41 -11.40 -9.68
CA SER A 257 51.96 -12.59 -10.43
C SER A 257 51.31 -13.74 -9.66
N MET A 258 50.04 -14.01 -10.01
CA MET A 258 49.46 -15.35 -9.96
C MET A 258 48.52 -15.53 -11.16
N GLN A 259 48.75 -16.61 -11.90
CA GLN A 259 47.85 -17.07 -12.95
C GLN A 259 46.63 -17.76 -12.33
N VAL A 260 45.62 -18.00 -13.17
CA VAL A 260 44.40 -18.75 -12.87
C VAL A 260 44.75 -20.23 -12.69
N ASP A 261 44.27 -20.87 -11.62
CA ASP A 261 44.01 -22.31 -11.57
C ASP A 261 42.98 -22.66 -10.47
N GLU A 262 42.07 -23.59 -10.77
CA GLU A 262 41.21 -24.24 -9.78
C GLU A 262 41.98 -25.34 -9.01
N PRO A 263 41.67 -25.57 -7.72
CA PRO A 263 42.00 -26.84 -7.09
C PRO A 263 40.77 -27.61 -6.60
N THR A 264 40.51 -28.73 -7.27
CA THR A 264 39.75 -29.87 -6.74
C THR A 264 40.33 -30.33 -5.40
N MET A 265 39.51 -30.41 -4.35
CA MET A 265 39.96 -30.90 -3.03
C MET A 265 39.61 -32.37 -2.81
N THR A 266 40.64 -33.16 -2.53
CA THR A 266 40.58 -34.57 -2.12
C THR A 266 40.20 -34.73 -0.64
N ALA A 267 39.67 -35.90 -0.30
CA ALA A 267 39.27 -36.22 1.07
C ALA A 267 40.47 -36.58 1.98
N ALA A 268 40.44 -36.13 3.23
CA ALA A 268 41.31 -36.58 4.31
C ALA A 268 40.51 -36.72 5.62
N SER A 269 40.96 -37.62 6.50
CA SER A 269 40.13 -38.22 7.55
C SER A 269 40.17 -37.54 8.93
N SER A 270 39.09 -37.78 9.65
CA SER A 270 38.79 -37.46 11.05
C SER A 270 39.93 -37.45 12.08
N SER A 271 39.85 -36.51 13.03
CA SER A 271 40.03 -36.83 14.46
C SER A 271 38.90 -36.19 15.27
N ALA A 272 38.41 -36.88 16.31
CA ALA A 272 37.20 -36.48 17.03
C ALA A 272 37.54 -35.82 18.38
N ALA A 273 36.94 -34.66 18.64
CA ALA A 273 36.91 -34.03 19.95
C ALA A 273 35.45 -33.74 20.34
N LYS A 274 35.00 -34.29 21.48
CA LYS A 274 33.66 -34.03 22.04
C LYS A 274 33.68 -32.71 22.82
N GLY A 275 32.85 -31.76 22.42
CA GLY A 275 32.58 -30.52 23.13
C GLY A 275 31.45 -29.76 22.42
N THR A 276 30.43 -29.33 23.16
CA THR A 276 29.20 -28.76 22.59
C THR A 276 29.41 -27.38 21.99
N ALA A 277 29.70 -27.33 20.69
CA ALA A 277 29.73 -26.10 19.91
C ALA A 277 28.30 -25.67 19.52
N ALA A 278 27.60 -25.00 20.43
CA ALA A 278 26.49 -24.13 20.05
C ALA A 278 27.03 -23.02 19.12
N SER A 279 26.25 -22.64 18.12
CA SER A 279 26.72 -21.85 16.96
C SER A 279 27.25 -20.46 17.34
N ASP A 280 28.55 -20.26 17.14
CA ASP A 280 29.23 -18.96 17.12
C ASP A 280 28.55 -18.02 16.10
N PRO A 281 27.88 -16.93 16.54
CA PRO A 281 27.17 -16.02 15.64
C PRO A 281 28.08 -15.29 14.65
N GLU A 282 29.34 -15.03 15.00
CA GLU A 282 30.29 -14.36 14.11
C GLU A 282 30.59 -15.22 12.87
N ARG A 283 30.67 -16.54 13.06
CA ARG A 283 30.84 -17.49 11.94
C ARG A 283 29.59 -17.62 11.07
N LEU A 284 28.40 -17.56 11.66
CA LEU A 284 27.15 -17.70 10.89
C LEU A 284 26.93 -16.51 9.96
N TYR A 285 27.36 -15.30 10.33
CA TYR A 285 27.20 -14.09 9.52
C TYR A 285 28.53 -13.51 9.00
N ALA A 286 29.54 -14.35 8.75
CA ALA A 286 30.88 -13.94 8.34
C ALA A 286 30.97 -13.09 7.04
N SER A 287 29.90 -12.99 6.24
CA SER A 287 29.83 -12.08 5.09
C SER A 287 29.35 -10.66 5.43
N LEU A 288 29.04 -10.36 6.70
CA LEU A 288 28.86 -8.98 7.13
C LEU A 288 30.18 -8.19 6.98
N PRO A 289 30.14 -6.93 6.54
CA PRO A 289 31.34 -6.08 6.51
C PRO A 289 31.98 -6.00 7.90
N GLN A 290 33.32 -6.09 7.98
CA GLN A 290 34.08 -6.05 9.25
C GLN A 290 33.77 -4.82 10.13
N ALA A 291 33.26 -3.75 9.52
CA ALA A 291 32.84 -2.52 10.18
C ALA A 291 31.47 -2.61 10.88
N LEU A 292 30.80 -3.76 10.80
CA LEU A 292 29.57 -4.13 11.49
C LEU A 292 29.79 -5.36 12.36
N GLU A 293 28.92 -5.57 13.34
CA GLU A 293 28.85 -6.81 14.14
C GLU A 293 27.43 -7.12 14.57
N VAL A 294 27.16 -8.40 14.83
CA VAL A 294 25.92 -8.84 15.48
C VAL A 294 26.16 -8.92 16.97
N ARG A 295 25.32 -8.26 17.77
CA ARG A 295 25.29 -8.42 19.22
C ARG A 295 23.93 -8.99 19.64
N PHE A 296 23.89 -9.57 20.84
CA PHE A 296 22.65 -10.02 21.48
C PHE A 296 22.35 -9.15 22.71
N SER A 297 21.06 -8.96 23.00
CA SER A 297 20.52 -8.36 24.21
C SER A 297 19.26 -9.10 24.63
N ASP A 298 18.96 -9.14 25.92
CA ASP A 298 17.77 -9.83 26.44
C ASP A 298 16.45 -9.11 26.08
N VAL A 299 16.52 -7.84 25.65
CA VAL A 299 15.36 -7.00 25.31
C VAL A 299 15.04 -7.05 23.82
N ASP A 300 16.01 -6.73 22.96
CA ASP A 300 15.82 -6.63 21.50
C ASP A 300 16.25 -7.91 20.76
N GLY A 301 16.74 -8.93 21.48
CA GLY A 301 17.33 -10.12 20.87
C GLY A 301 18.62 -9.79 20.12
N ARG A 302 18.75 -10.25 18.87
CA ARG A 302 19.91 -9.94 18.02
C ARG A 302 19.73 -8.59 17.34
N GLY A 303 20.78 -7.80 17.26
CA GLY A 303 20.82 -6.55 16.49
C GLY A 303 22.18 -6.37 15.81
N VAL A 304 22.22 -5.57 14.74
CA VAL A 304 23.48 -5.16 14.08
C VAL A 304 23.96 -3.83 14.65
N TYR A 305 25.25 -3.73 14.95
CA TYR A 305 25.89 -2.55 15.52
C TYR A 305 27.05 -2.09 14.62
N SER A 306 27.32 -0.78 14.60
CA SER A 306 28.47 -0.23 13.86
C SER A 306 29.72 -0.21 14.74
N LYS A 307 30.85 -0.71 14.25
CA LYS A 307 32.15 -0.59 14.96
C LYS A 307 32.81 0.79 14.79
N PHE A 308 32.33 1.59 13.84
CA PHE A 308 32.92 2.88 13.46
C PHE A 308 31.85 3.94 13.23
N LEU A 309 32.24 5.22 13.27
CA LEU A 309 31.39 6.35 12.91
C LEU A 309 30.93 6.22 11.45
N ARG A 310 29.62 6.34 11.23
CA ARG A 310 28.99 6.39 9.90
C ARG A 310 28.39 7.77 9.65
N ARG A 311 28.39 8.19 8.40
CA ARG A 311 27.82 9.47 7.94
C ARG A 311 26.52 9.21 7.15
N PRO A 312 25.59 10.18 7.11
CA PRO A 312 24.44 10.12 6.20
C PRO A 312 24.88 9.84 4.75
N GLY A 313 24.26 8.85 4.13
CA GLY A 313 24.57 8.36 2.78
C GLY A 313 25.70 7.34 2.69
N ASP A 314 26.26 6.87 3.81
CA ASP A 314 27.15 5.71 3.80
C ASP A 314 26.36 4.42 3.50
N VAL A 315 26.87 3.60 2.57
CA VAL A 315 26.38 2.23 2.36
C VAL A 315 26.97 1.34 3.45
N LEU A 316 26.11 0.89 4.38
CA LEU A 316 26.50 0.10 5.54
C LEU A 316 26.65 -1.39 5.22
N LEU A 317 25.72 -1.91 4.41
CA LEU A 317 25.65 -3.29 3.96
C LEU A 317 25.09 -3.31 2.53
N SER A 318 25.64 -4.18 1.68
CA SER A 318 25.13 -4.41 0.33
C SER A 318 25.16 -5.92 0.02
N VAL A 319 23.99 -6.51 -0.22
CA VAL A 319 23.84 -7.97 -0.40
C VAL A 319 22.78 -8.29 -1.46
N LYS A 320 22.99 -9.36 -2.23
CA LYS A 320 21.90 -9.99 -2.99
C LYS A 320 21.04 -10.80 -2.00
N PRO A 321 19.69 -10.72 -2.02
CA PRO A 321 18.86 -11.50 -1.11
C PRO A 321 19.02 -13.00 -1.37
N HIS A 322 18.87 -13.80 -0.31
CA HIS A 322 18.96 -15.26 -0.36
C HIS A 322 17.92 -15.86 -1.31
N VAL A 323 16.72 -15.28 -1.32
CA VAL A 323 15.60 -15.63 -2.20
C VAL A 323 14.84 -14.35 -2.54
N ALA A 324 14.38 -14.24 -3.79
CA ALA A 324 13.43 -13.22 -4.23
C ALA A 324 12.48 -13.79 -5.30
N ALA A 325 11.27 -13.22 -5.38
CA ALA A 325 10.29 -13.47 -6.44
C ALA A 325 9.43 -12.21 -6.70
N LEU A 326 9.18 -11.89 -7.98
CA LEU A 326 8.27 -10.82 -8.40
C LEU A 326 6.81 -11.15 -8.06
N SER A 327 5.99 -10.13 -7.77
CA SER A 327 4.53 -10.22 -7.75
C SER A 327 3.99 -10.73 -9.08
N ASN A 328 2.84 -11.41 -9.07
CA ASN A 328 2.18 -11.88 -10.29
C ASN A 328 1.91 -10.71 -11.26
N ASP A 329 1.46 -9.57 -10.73
CA ASP A 329 1.13 -8.32 -11.43
C ASP A 329 2.32 -7.63 -12.12
N HIS A 330 3.54 -8.15 -11.93
CA HIS A 330 4.79 -7.58 -12.42
C HIS A 330 5.63 -8.57 -13.25
N LEU A 331 5.12 -9.78 -13.48
CA LEU A 331 5.86 -10.82 -14.21
C LEU A 331 6.16 -10.46 -15.66
N GLU A 332 5.26 -9.76 -16.35
CA GLU A 332 5.41 -9.40 -17.76
C GLU A 332 6.18 -8.07 -17.94
N GLU A 333 6.15 -7.23 -16.91
CA GLU A 333 6.76 -5.89 -16.89
C GLU A 333 8.18 -5.88 -16.33
N TYR A 334 8.60 -6.89 -15.56
CA TYR A 334 9.91 -6.96 -14.92
C TYR A 334 10.57 -8.34 -15.06
N CYS A 335 11.89 -8.34 -15.24
CA CYS A 335 12.68 -9.57 -15.33
C CYS A 335 12.68 -10.33 -14.01
N SER A 336 12.27 -11.60 -14.04
CA SER A 336 12.18 -12.48 -12.86
C SER A 336 13.53 -12.81 -12.19
N SER A 337 14.66 -12.50 -12.84
CA SER A 337 16.00 -12.67 -12.28
C SER A 337 16.57 -11.37 -11.69
N CYS A 338 16.75 -10.33 -12.52
CA CYS A 338 17.40 -9.08 -12.13
C CYS A 338 16.42 -7.96 -11.76
N PHE A 339 15.10 -8.18 -11.84
CA PHE A 339 14.04 -7.23 -11.52
C PHE A 339 14.15 -5.92 -12.34
N ALA A 340 14.85 -5.92 -13.47
CA ALA A 340 14.86 -4.80 -14.41
C ALA A 340 13.48 -4.66 -15.06
N PRO A 341 12.98 -3.44 -15.29
CA PRO A 341 11.79 -3.26 -16.13
C PRO A 341 12.04 -3.80 -17.54
N LYS A 342 10.98 -4.10 -18.28
CA LYS A 342 11.05 -4.36 -19.72
C LYS A 342 11.72 -3.18 -20.44
N PRO A 343 12.52 -3.42 -21.49
CA PRO A 343 13.07 -2.33 -22.29
C PRO A 343 11.93 -1.52 -22.94
N ALA A 344 12.18 -0.23 -23.22
CA ALA A 344 11.20 0.63 -23.90
C ALA A 344 10.83 0.11 -25.29
N GLU A 345 11.81 -0.48 -25.99
CA GLU A 345 11.62 -1.20 -27.25
C GLU A 345 11.83 -2.71 -27.04
N GLY A 346 10.83 -3.51 -27.42
CA GLY A 346 10.87 -4.97 -27.32
C GLY A 346 10.15 -5.52 -26.08
N SER A 347 10.40 -6.79 -25.76
CA SER A 347 9.72 -7.52 -24.70
C SER A 347 10.67 -8.45 -23.94
N LEU A 348 10.26 -8.85 -22.73
CA LEU A 348 10.98 -9.85 -21.95
C LEU A 348 10.78 -11.25 -22.55
N LYS A 349 11.83 -12.06 -22.56
CA LYS A 349 11.82 -13.44 -23.05
C LYS A 349 11.15 -14.35 -22.02
N ARG A 350 9.96 -14.84 -22.37
CA ARG A 350 9.18 -15.79 -21.57
C ARG A 350 9.87 -17.16 -21.49
N CYS A 351 9.85 -17.79 -20.32
CA CYS A 351 10.33 -19.16 -20.15
C CYS A 351 9.53 -20.15 -21.00
N ALA A 352 10.20 -20.88 -21.89
CA ALA A 352 9.54 -21.86 -22.77
C ALA A 352 8.89 -23.03 -22.01
N GLY A 353 9.41 -23.36 -20.81
CA GLY A 353 8.88 -24.42 -19.94
C GLY A 353 7.57 -24.02 -19.27
N CYS A 354 7.64 -23.18 -18.22
CA CYS A 354 6.45 -22.81 -17.43
C CYS A 354 5.53 -21.81 -18.12
N LYS A 355 6.02 -21.02 -19.09
CA LYS A 355 5.29 -19.92 -19.74
C LYS A 355 4.79 -18.82 -18.79
N VAL A 356 5.39 -18.69 -17.60
CA VAL A 356 4.98 -17.74 -16.54
C VAL A 356 6.07 -16.72 -16.19
N LEU A 357 7.32 -17.15 -16.01
CA LEU A 357 8.42 -16.23 -15.72
C LEU A 357 9.03 -15.66 -17.00
N TYR A 358 9.45 -14.40 -16.93
CA TYR A 358 10.03 -13.64 -18.04
C TYR A 358 11.41 -13.08 -17.67
N TYR A 359 12.30 -12.97 -18.65
CA TYR A 359 13.70 -12.56 -18.45
C TYR A 359 14.15 -11.55 -19.50
N CYS A 360 15.14 -10.70 -19.23
CA CYS A 360 15.73 -9.84 -20.28
C CYS A 360 16.31 -10.68 -21.44
N ASP A 361 17.00 -11.76 -21.07
CA ASP A 361 17.85 -12.55 -21.95
C ASP A 361 18.14 -13.93 -21.33
N SER A 362 18.91 -14.74 -22.05
CA SER A 362 19.37 -16.05 -21.58
C SER A 362 20.35 -15.96 -20.40
N GLN A 363 21.09 -14.86 -20.22
CA GLN A 363 21.98 -14.68 -19.08
C GLN A 363 21.17 -14.56 -17.77
N CYS A 364 20.10 -13.77 -17.79
CA CYS A 364 19.15 -13.65 -16.69
C CYS A 364 18.46 -14.98 -16.39
N GLN A 365 17.98 -15.69 -17.43
CA GLN A 365 17.35 -17.01 -17.26
C GLN A 365 18.32 -18.04 -16.65
N ASN A 366 19.56 -18.11 -17.14
CA ASN A 366 20.60 -19.00 -16.62
C ASN A 366 20.98 -18.67 -15.18
N SER A 367 21.01 -17.38 -14.82
CA SER A 367 21.31 -16.90 -13.46
C SER A 367 20.23 -17.34 -12.45
N ASP A 368 18.95 -17.24 -12.83
CA ASP A 368 17.83 -17.69 -11.98
C ASP A 368 17.63 -19.22 -12.01
N TRP A 369 18.15 -19.93 -13.01
CA TRP A 369 17.95 -21.38 -13.20
C TRP A 369 18.31 -22.23 -11.97
N SER A 370 19.25 -21.78 -11.14
CA SER A 370 19.61 -22.47 -9.89
C SER A 370 18.47 -22.55 -8.86
N PHE A 371 17.45 -21.70 -9.00
CA PHE A 371 16.15 -21.74 -8.30
C PHE A 371 15.03 -22.16 -9.26
N HIS A 372 14.95 -21.51 -10.43
CA HIS A 372 13.85 -21.66 -11.36
C HIS A 372 13.69 -23.09 -11.92
N ARG A 373 14.75 -23.91 -11.98
CA ARG A 373 14.64 -25.29 -12.52
C ARG A 373 13.54 -26.11 -11.83
N HIS A 374 13.47 -26.07 -10.49
CA HIS A 374 12.48 -26.83 -9.72
C HIS A 374 11.12 -26.12 -9.74
N GLU A 375 11.15 -24.80 -9.57
CA GLU A 375 9.98 -23.92 -9.62
C GLU A 375 9.24 -23.98 -10.97
N CYS A 376 9.95 -24.16 -12.09
CA CYS A 376 9.37 -24.25 -13.43
C CYS A 376 8.42 -25.45 -13.55
N THR A 377 8.85 -26.61 -13.07
CA THR A 377 8.01 -27.83 -13.04
C THR A 377 6.89 -27.72 -12.02
N ALA A 378 7.13 -27.09 -10.87
CA ALA A 378 6.10 -26.82 -9.86
C ALA A 378 4.98 -25.90 -10.40
N ILE A 379 5.35 -24.80 -11.07
CA ILE A 379 4.42 -23.87 -11.72
C ILE A 379 3.58 -24.58 -12.79
N GLN A 380 4.19 -25.43 -13.62
CA GLN A 380 3.45 -26.22 -14.63
C GLN A 380 2.37 -27.08 -13.98
N LYS A 381 2.73 -27.89 -12.97
CA LYS A 381 1.78 -28.76 -12.23
C LYS A 381 0.67 -27.96 -11.55
N TRP A 382 1.03 -26.86 -10.88
CA TRP A 382 0.09 -25.97 -10.21
C TRP A 382 -0.95 -25.43 -11.21
N ILE A 383 -0.49 -24.91 -12.35
CA ILE A 383 -1.37 -24.37 -13.39
C ILE A 383 -2.31 -25.44 -13.95
N THR A 384 -1.82 -26.65 -14.26
CA THR A 384 -2.68 -27.75 -14.70
C THR A 384 -3.78 -28.03 -13.67
N SER A 385 -3.42 -28.25 -12.40
CA SER A 385 -4.40 -28.56 -11.34
C SER A 385 -5.44 -27.46 -11.12
N THR A 386 -5.07 -26.18 -11.25
CA THR A 386 -6.02 -25.06 -11.07
C THR A 386 -6.86 -24.83 -12.32
N SER A 387 -6.36 -25.14 -13.52
CA SER A 387 -7.13 -25.00 -14.76
C SER A 387 -8.25 -26.03 -14.91
N GLU A 388 -8.06 -27.23 -14.37
CA GLU A 388 -9.05 -28.33 -14.41
C GLU A 388 -10.28 -28.03 -13.55
N ASN A 389 -10.10 -27.37 -12.40
CA ASN A 389 -11.18 -27.04 -11.47
C ASN A 389 -11.84 -25.67 -11.78
N SER A 390 -11.05 -24.65 -12.11
CA SER A 390 -11.52 -23.25 -12.13
C SER A 390 -11.92 -22.69 -13.50
N GLY A 391 -11.51 -23.35 -14.58
CA GLY A 391 -11.54 -22.80 -15.94
C GLY A 391 -10.59 -21.62 -16.20
N LYS A 392 -9.73 -21.21 -15.24
CA LYS A 392 -8.69 -20.18 -15.41
C LYS A 392 -7.37 -20.55 -14.72
N PRO A 393 -6.24 -20.65 -15.45
CA PRO A 393 -4.96 -21.00 -14.86
C PRO A 393 -4.51 -19.96 -13.81
N SER A 394 -4.33 -20.39 -12.57
CA SER A 394 -3.89 -19.52 -11.46
C SER A 394 -2.38 -19.62 -11.27
N VAL A 395 -1.70 -18.48 -11.08
CA VAL A 395 -0.24 -18.44 -10.86
C VAL A 395 0.06 -18.38 -9.35
N PRO A 396 0.94 -19.25 -8.81
CA PRO A 396 1.28 -19.24 -7.39
C PRO A 396 1.94 -17.92 -7.00
N GLY A 397 1.49 -17.33 -5.89
CA GLY A 397 1.96 -16.03 -5.40
C GLY A 397 3.47 -15.98 -5.08
N ASP A 398 4.00 -14.76 -5.00
CA ASP A 398 5.42 -14.51 -4.70
C ASP A 398 5.87 -15.10 -3.36
N ALA A 399 5.01 -15.09 -2.34
CA ALA A 399 5.25 -15.78 -1.07
C ALA A 399 5.48 -17.29 -1.21
N ILE A 400 4.59 -17.99 -1.93
CA ILE A 400 4.65 -19.44 -2.16
C ILE A 400 5.89 -19.78 -3.00
N ARG A 401 6.17 -18.99 -4.04
CA ARG A 401 7.37 -19.13 -4.86
C ARG A 401 8.64 -18.93 -4.03
N CYS A 402 8.69 -17.94 -3.14
CA CYS A 402 9.82 -17.76 -2.22
C CYS A 402 9.98 -18.96 -1.26
N LEU A 403 8.92 -19.43 -0.63
CA LEU A 403 8.95 -20.61 0.26
C LEU A 403 9.45 -21.87 -0.48
N GLY A 404 9.00 -22.11 -1.72
CA GLY A 404 9.49 -23.21 -2.55
C GLY A 404 10.98 -23.05 -2.89
N ARG A 405 11.38 -21.85 -3.32
CA ARG A 405 12.79 -21.49 -3.56
C ARG A 405 13.66 -21.69 -2.32
N ILE A 406 13.14 -21.45 -1.10
CA ILE A 406 13.84 -21.74 0.16
C ILE A 406 14.02 -23.25 0.34
N LEU A 407 12.94 -24.03 0.27
CA LEU A 407 12.97 -25.48 0.50
C LEU A 407 13.93 -26.19 -0.47
N TRP A 408 13.79 -25.97 -1.79
CA TRP A 408 14.69 -26.55 -2.79
C TRP A 408 16.15 -26.12 -2.59
N ARG A 409 16.40 -24.90 -2.08
CA ARG A 409 17.77 -24.44 -1.81
C ARG A 409 18.37 -25.06 -0.55
N LYS A 410 17.59 -25.24 0.53
CA LYS A 410 18.01 -26.01 1.72
C LYS A 410 18.39 -27.44 1.34
N GLN A 411 17.55 -28.11 0.54
CA GLN A 411 17.83 -29.47 0.05
C GLN A 411 19.11 -29.51 -0.79
N LYS A 412 19.26 -28.60 -1.76
CA LYS A 412 20.39 -28.58 -2.69
C LYS A 412 21.75 -28.28 -2.03
N LEU A 413 21.77 -27.40 -1.02
CA LEU A 413 23.00 -27.03 -0.30
C LEU A 413 23.28 -27.93 0.92
N GLY A 414 22.32 -28.75 1.32
CA GLY A 414 22.35 -29.50 2.56
C GLY A 414 21.82 -28.69 3.75
N LEU A 415 21.09 -29.36 4.64
CA LEU A 415 20.43 -28.77 5.81
C LEU A 415 21.43 -28.15 6.80
N ASP A 416 22.65 -28.68 6.86
CA ASP A 416 23.74 -28.19 7.70
C ASP A 416 24.54 -27.01 7.11
N SER A 417 24.25 -26.60 5.87
CA SER A 417 24.96 -25.48 5.22
C SER A 417 24.77 -24.16 5.97
N ALA A 418 25.75 -23.27 5.87
CA ALA A 418 25.64 -21.91 6.43
C ALA A 418 24.40 -21.18 5.91
N TRP A 419 24.05 -21.36 4.64
CA TRP A 419 22.85 -20.79 4.02
C TRP A 419 21.55 -21.31 4.67
N ALA A 420 21.45 -22.62 4.89
CA ALA A 420 20.29 -23.21 5.56
C ALA A 420 20.19 -22.75 7.03
N LYS A 421 21.31 -22.78 7.76
CA LYS A 421 21.39 -22.29 9.15
C LYS A 421 21.07 -20.80 9.28
N GLN A 422 21.42 -19.97 8.31
CA GLN A 422 21.02 -18.56 8.27
C GLN A 422 19.50 -18.40 8.13
N ILE A 423 18.84 -19.18 7.26
CA ILE A 423 17.37 -19.19 7.15
C ILE A 423 16.72 -19.73 8.43
N ASP A 424 17.24 -20.82 9.01
CA ASP A 424 16.68 -21.41 10.24
C ASP A 424 16.96 -20.56 11.48
N SER A 425 17.94 -19.66 11.43
CA SER A 425 18.17 -18.65 12.46
C SER A 425 17.19 -17.49 12.42
N LEU A 426 16.34 -17.35 11.39
CA LEU A 426 15.36 -16.26 11.33
C LEU A 426 14.36 -16.38 12.49
N GLN A 427 13.94 -15.24 13.03
CA GLN A 427 12.98 -15.21 14.13
C GLN A 427 11.60 -15.59 13.61
N SER A 428 10.92 -16.54 14.26
CA SER A 428 9.61 -17.03 13.79
C SER A 428 8.43 -16.47 14.57
N HIS A 429 8.62 -16.11 15.84
CA HIS A 429 7.51 -15.82 16.77
C HIS A 429 6.36 -16.85 16.76
N ARG A 430 6.59 -18.11 16.34
CA ARG A 430 5.51 -19.10 16.19
C ARG A 430 4.70 -19.35 17.47
N THR A 431 5.32 -19.09 18.62
CA THR A 431 4.73 -19.23 19.96
C THR A 431 3.76 -18.10 20.32
N SER A 432 3.82 -16.98 19.60
CA SER A 432 2.94 -15.82 19.72
C SER A 432 1.72 -15.89 18.78
N ILE A 433 1.71 -16.85 17.85
CA ILE A 433 0.53 -17.15 17.02
C ILE A 433 -0.59 -17.68 17.93
N SER A 434 -1.81 -17.20 17.71
CA SER A 434 -2.96 -17.60 18.52
C SER A 434 -3.20 -19.11 18.43
N LYS A 435 -3.44 -19.74 19.59
CA LYS A 435 -3.79 -21.17 19.67
C LYS A 435 -5.22 -21.46 19.18
N ASP A 436 -6.02 -20.42 18.96
CA ASP A 436 -7.33 -20.52 18.34
C ASP A 436 -7.18 -20.77 16.82
N PRO A 437 -7.61 -21.94 16.30
CA PRO A 437 -7.53 -22.25 14.88
C PRO A 437 -8.48 -21.39 14.02
N THR A 438 -9.48 -20.74 14.62
CA THR A 438 -10.40 -19.83 13.91
C THR A 438 -9.84 -18.42 13.77
N SER A 439 -8.76 -18.07 14.48
CA SER A 439 -8.11 -16.77 14.33
C SER A 439 -7.49 -16.58 12.93
N HIS A 440 -7.59 -15.36 12.40
CA HIS A 440 -7.12 -15.02 11.05
C HIS A 440 -5.64 -15.38 10.81
N ASP A 441 -4.77 -15.12 11.79
CA ASP A 441 -3.34 -15.45 11.70
C ASP A 441 -3.16 -16.96 11.49
N SER A 442 -3.77 -17.78 12.35
CA SER A 442 -3.65 -19.25 12.28
C SER A 442 -4.23 -19.84 11.00
N GLN A 443 -5.35 -19.30 10.50
CA GLN A 443 -5.88 -19.67 9.18
C GLN A 443 -4.90 -19.32 8.06
N THR A 444 -4.34 -18.11 8.05
CA THR A 444 -3.37 -17.66 7.02
C THR A 444 -2.10 -18.53 7.02
N TYR A 445 -1.56 -18.85 8.20
CA TYR A 445 -0.42 -19.76 8.33
C TYR A 445 -0.73 -21.17 7.83
N ALA A 446 -1.91 -21.71 8.15
CA ALA A 446 -2.34 -23.03 7.68
C ALA A 446 -2.59 -23.07 6.16
N GLN A 447 -3.22 -22.03 5.59
CA GLN A 447 -3.42 -21.90 4.14
C GLN A 447 -2.07 -21.83 3.40
N LEU A 448 -1.10 -21.06 3.90
CA LEU A 448 0.24 -20.99 3.33
C LEU A 448 0.98 -22.33 3.43
N ALA A 449 0.88 -23.03 4.56
CA ALA A 449 1.45 -24.36 4.75
C ALA A 449 0.84 -25.40 3.78
N HIS A 450 -0.47 -25.37 3.56
CA HIS A 450 -1.13 -26.22 2.57
C HIS A 450 -0.72 -25.86 1.13
N ALA A 451 -0.72 -24.56 0.80
CA ALA A 451 -0.34 -24.08 -0.53
C ALA A 451 1.12 -24.37 -0.87
N ILE A 452 2.06 -24.31 0.09
CA ILE A 452 3.44 -24.72 -0.20
C ILE A 452 3.54 -26.22 -0.45
N VAL A 453 2.89 -27.08 0.35
CA VAL A 453 2.87 -28.54 0.13
C VAL A 453 2.34 -28.89 -1.26
N ARG A 454 1.21 -28.27 -1.67
CA ARG A 454 0.67 -28.39 -3.04
C ARG A 454 1.66 -27.90 -4.10
N PHE A 455 2.31 -26.76 -3.88
CA PHE A 455 3.22 -26.16 -4.86
C PHE A 455 4.49 -27.00 -5.08
N ILE A 456 5.13 -27.48 -4.01
CA ILE A 456 6.28 -28.38 -4.16
C ILE A 456 5.87 -29.81 -4.58
N GLY A 457 4.57 -30.13 -4.55
CA GLY A 457 3.99 -31.33 -5.16
C GLY A 457 4.25 -32.60 -4.37
N LEU A 458 4.21 -32.52 -3.03
CA LEU A 458 4.37 -33.68 -2.16
C LEU A 458 3.04 -34.42 -1.96
N ASN A 459 3.10 -35.74 -1.89
CA ASN A 459 1.92 -36.59 -1.69
C ASN A 459 1.81 -37.11 -0.26
N SER A 460 2.88 -36.99 0.53
CA SER A 460 2.92 -37.44 1.93
C SER A 460 3.76 -36.51 2.81
N HIS A 461 3.42 -36.44 4.09
CA HIS A 461 4.18 -35.69 5.10
C HIS A 461 5.63 -36.22 5.28
N GLN A 462 5.89 -37.48 4.95
CA GLN A 462 7.23 -38.09 5.04
C GLN A 462 8.20 -37.46 4.04
N GLU A 463 7.72 -37.01 2.89
CA GLU A 463 8.54 -36.32 1.88
C GLU A 463 9.01 -34.92 2.32
N LEU A 464 8.45 -34.33 3.39
CA LEU A 464 8.93 -33.07 3.94
C LEU A 464 10.30 -33.20 4.63
N ALA A 465 10.65 -34.39 5.11
CA ALA A 465 11.90 -34.63 5.85
C ALA A 465 13.15 -34.33 5.03
N GLN A 466 13.11 -34.49 3.69
CA GLN A 466 14.22 -34.15 2.80
C GLN A 466 14.55 -32.63 2.77
N TYR A 467 13.65 -31.79 3.27
CA TYR A 467 13.82 -30.34 3.42
C TYR A 467 14.10 -29.92 4.87
N GLY A 468 14.23 -30.89 5.79
CA GLY A 468 14.40 -30.64 7.23
C GLY A 468 13.11 -30.23 7.94
N VAL A 469 11.96 -30.72 7.47
CA VAL A 469 10.64 -30.47 8.06
C VAL A 469 10.00 -31.82 8.39
N HIS A 470 9.85 -32.15 9.67
CA HIS A 470 9.40 -33.46 10.16
C HIS A 470 8.00 -33.42 10.77
N SER A 471 7.42 -32.23 10.91
CA SER A 471 6.10 -32.02 11.51
C SER A 471 5.39 -30.81 10.90
N ALA A 472 4.06 -30.77 11.01
CA ALA A 472 3.27 -29.60 10.64
C ALA A 472 3.69 -28.34 11.45
N ALA A 473 4.15 -28.52 12.69
CA ALA A 473 4.66 -27.43 13.52
C ALA A 473 5.96 -26.82 12.97
N GLU A 474 6.87 -27.63 12.42
CA GLU A 474 8.07 -27.14 11.72
C GLU A 474 7.72 -26.45 10.38
N LEU A 475 6.68 -26.92 9.68
CA LEU A 475 6.22 -26.24 8.47
C LEU A 475 5.62 -24.87 8.78
N VAL A 476 4.78 -24.77 9.82
CA VAL A 476 4.26 -23.49 10.31
C VAL A 476 5.41 -22.59 10.78
N ASP A 477 6.39 -23.11 11.54
CA ASP A 477 7.59 -22.36 11.95
C ASP A 477 8.36 -21.76 10.76
N LEU A 478 8.55 -22.53 9.68
CA LEU A 478 9.15 -22.02 8.43
C LEU A 478 8.32 -20.89 7.80
N VAL A 479 7.00 -21.03 7.73
CA VAL A 479 6.12 -19.97 7.22
C VAL A 479 6.18 -18.73 8.13
N SER A 480 6.24 -18.90 9.46
CA SER A 480 6.39 -17.80 10.43
C SER A 480 7.75 -17.10 10.32
N ARG A 481 8.85 -17.84 10.15
CA ARG A 481 10.15 -17.26 9.79
C ARG A 481 10.06 -16.43 8.51
N PHE A 482 9.36 -16.93 7.51
CA PHE A 482 9.18 -16.23 6.24
C PHE A 482 8.37 -14.93 6.40
N THR A 483 7.16 -14.97 6.98
CA THR A 483 6.29 -13.79 7.12
C THR A 483 6.93 -12.68 7.95
N THR A 484 7.56 -13.03 9.08
CA THR A 484 8.23 -12.09 10.00
C THR A 484 9.42 -11.39 9.34
N ASN A 485 10.21 -12.08 8.49
CA ASN A 485 11.50 -11.57 8.01
C ASN A 485 11.53 -11.24 6.49
N THR A 486 10.39 -11.29 5.80
CA THR A 486 10.29 -10.97 4.38
C THR A 486 10.26 -9.46 4.15
N PHE A 487 11.13 -8.99 3.25
CA PHE A 487 11.17 -7.62 2.74
C PHE A 487 10.42 -7.52 1.40
N THR A 488 9.77 -6.38 1.17
CA THR A 488 9.22 -6.05 -0.15
C THR A 488 10.36 -5.51 -1.04
N VAL A 489 10.62 -6.18 -2.16
CA VAL A 489 11.52 -5.63 -3.20
C VAL A 489 10.84 -4.43 -3.83
N THR A 490 11.57 -3.35 -4.08
CA THR A 490 11.03 -2.14 -4.73
C THR A 490 11.78 -1.74 -5.99
N THR A 491 11.17 -0.88 -6.80
CA THR A 491 11.88 -0.06 -7.79
C THR A 491 12.79 0.97 -7.09
N PRO A 492 13.68 1.65 -7.83
CA PRO A 492 14.37 2.84 -7.35
C PRO A 492 13.46 4.02 -6.98
N SER A 493 12.22 4.04 -7.49
CA SER A 493 11.15 4.96 -7.09
C SER A 493 10.28 4.44 -5.94
N LEU A 494 10.75 3.40 -5.24
CA LEU A 494 10.12 2.74 -4.08
C LEU A 494 8.75 2.09 -4.35
N ALA A 495 8.36 1.92 -5.61
CA ALA A 495 7.19 1.14 -5.97
C ALA A 495 7.43 -0.36 -5.66
N PRO A 496 6.49 -1.07 -5.04
CA PRO A 496 6.64 -2.49 -4.72
C PRO A 496 6.73 -3.34 -5.99
N LEU A 497 7.60 -4.36 -5.98
CA LEU A 497 7.82 -5.31 -7.09
C LEU A 497 7.57 -6.78 -6.70
N GLY A 498 7.78 -7.15 -5.44
CA GLY A 498 7.66 -8.55 -5.00
C GLY A 498 8.20 -8.78 -3.59
N ALA A 499 8.51 -10.04 -3.27
CA ALA A 499 9.01 -10.46 -1.97
C ALA A 499 10.48 -10.91 -2.06
N CYS A 500 11.24 -10.70 -0.99
CA CYS A 500 12.58 -11.27 -0.81
C CYS A 500 12.92 -11.52 0.66
N VAL A 501 13.91 -12.39 0.89
CA VAL A 501 14.42 -12.73 2.23
C VAL A 501 15.93 -12.55 2.23
N SER A 502 16.45 -11.88 3.26
CA SER A 502 17.88 -11.74 3.52
C SER A 502 18.14 -11.82 5.02
N PRO A 503 18.66 -12.94 5.56
CA PRO A 503 19.03 -13.08 6.97
C PRO A 503 20.02 -12.02 7.46
N TYR A 504 20.84 -11.44 6.58
CA TYR A 504 21.74 -10.35 6.95
C TYR A 504 21.01 -9.03 7.23
N VAL A 505 19.99 -8.70 6.44
CA VAL A 505 19.21 -7.46 6.60
C VAL A 505 18.11 -7.63 7.64
N ALA A 506 17.60 -8.85 7.84
CA ALA A 506 16.62 -9.19 8.87
C ALA A 506 17.14 -9.06 10.32
N LEU A 507 18.45 -8.91 10.52
CA LEU A 507 19.07 -8.64 11.84
C LEU A 507 18.95 -7.16 12.27
N LEU A 508 18.47 -6.26 11.39
CA LEU A 508 18.29 -4.85 11.73
C LEU A 508 16.99 -4.66 12.49
N ASN A 509 17.06 -4.28 13.77
CA ASN A 509 15.87 -4.03 14.57
C ASN A 509 15.13 -2.74 14.20
N HIS A 510 13.96 -2.57 14.79
CA HIS A 510 13.04 -1.49 14.47
C HIS A 510 13.29 -0.20 15.26
N SER A 511 13.16 0.95 14.60
CA SER A 511 12.76 2.22 15.23
C SER A 511 11.72 2.93 14.35
N CYS A 512 10.74 3.60 14.99
CA CYS A 512 9.83 4.52 14.28
C CYS A 512 10.52 5.83 13.88
N ASP A 513 11.69 6.13 14.46
CA ASP A 513 12.63 7.17 14.04
C ASP A 513 13.99 6.51 13.71
N PRO A 514 14.14 5.84 12.55
CA PRO A 514 15.31 5.03 12.23
C PRO A 514 16.57 5.86 11.97
N ASN A 515 17.74 5.21 12.05
CA ASN A 515 19.03 5.79 11.64
C ASN A 515 19.55 5.21 10.31
N ALA A 516 18.90 4.16 9.77
CA ALA A 516 19.18 3.59 8.46
C ALA A 516 17.91 3.23 7.68
N VAL A 517 18.05 3.04 6.37
CA VAL A 517 16.98 2.63 5.44
C VAL A 517 17.44 1.49 4.54
N VAL A 518 16.52 0.62 4.14
CA VAL A 518 16.75 -0.44 3.14
C VAL A 518 16.23 0.03 1.79
N VAL A 519 17.06 -0.03 0.75
CA VAL A 519 16.73 0.37 -0.63
C VAL A 519 17.24 -0.64 -1.65
N PHE A 520 16.65 -0.61 -2.85
CA PHE A 520 16.95 -1.50 -3.96
C PHE A 520 17.46 -0.73 -5.20
N PRO A 521 18.69 -0.15 -5.15
CA PRO A 521 19.24 0.59 -6.28
C PRO A 521 19.62 -0.36 -7.42
N ARG A 522 19.58 0.15 -8.66
CA ARG A 522 20.18 -0.54 -9.82
C ARG A 522 21.70 -0.49 -9.73
N VAL A 523 22.36 -1.59 -10.09
CA VAL A 523 23.82 -1.66 -10.23
C VAL A 523 24.23 -1.98 -11.66
N SER A 524 25.49 -1.69 -12.01
CA SER A 524 26.00 -1.89 -13.37
C SER A 524 26.01 -3.35 -13.83
N ASN A 525 26.07 -4.31 -12.89
CA ASN A 525 26.08 -5.74 -13.18
C ASN A 525 24.71 -6.39 -12.91
N LYS A 526 23.96 -6.69 -13.97
CA LYS A 526 22.63 -7.33 -13.89
C LYS A 526 22.61 -8.66 -13.13
N VAL A 527 23.73 -9.39 -13.06
CA VAL A 527 23.82 -10.69 -12.37
C VAL A 527 23.76 -10.54 -10.84
N GLU A 528 24.20 -9.39 -10.31
CA GLU A 528 24.15 -9.06 -8.88
C GLU A 528 22.78 -8.55 -8.42
N GLU A 529 21.88 -8.22 -9.36
CA GLU A 529 20.55 -7.68 -9.06
C GLU A 529 19.52 -8.79 -8.77
N PRO A 530 18.44 -8.50 -8.01
CA PRO A 530 18.24 -7.28 -7.23
C PRO A 530 19.22 -7.21 -6.05
N GLN A 531 19.75 -6.02 -5.75
CA GLN A 531 20.65 -5.82 -4.62
C GLN A 531 19.94 -5.05 -3.51
N MET A 532 20.00 -5.56 -2.28
CA MET A 532 19.57 -4.86 -1.08
C MET A 532 20.72 -4.04 -0.53
N GLN A 533 20.53 -2.73 -0.37
CA GLN A 533 21.50 -1.86 0.31
C GLN A 533 20.88 -1.26 1.56
N VAL A 534 21.67 -1.23 2.64
CA VAL A 534 21.35 -0.55 3.90
C VAL A 534 22.14 0.75 3.93
N ILE A 535 21.44 1.88 3.98
CA ILE A 535 22.03 3.22 3.89
C ILE A 535 21.82 3.97 5.21
N ALA A 536 22.86 4.62 5.73
CA ALA A 536 22.71 5.50 6.90
C ALA A 536 21.93 6.78 6.54
N LEU A 537 20.88 7.09 7.30
CA LEU A 537 20.13 8.35 7.22
C LEU A 537 20.69 9.41 8.17
N LYS A 538 21.22 8.97 9.31
CA LYS A 538 21.77 9.82 10.38
C LYS A 538 23.24 9.46 10.61
N PRO A 539 24.02 10.31 11.31
CA PRO A 539 25.27 9.85 11.91
C PRO A 539 24.98 8.63 12.82
N ILE A 540 25.84 7.61 12.76
CA ILE A 540 25.77 6.43 13.64
C ILE A 540 27.12 6.29 14.33
N GLN A 541 27.16 6.39 15.64
CA GLN A 541 28.41 6.35 16.42
C GLN A 541 28.97 4.92 16.55
N PRO A 542 30.27 4.76 16.84
CA PRO A 542 30.81 3.47 17.26
C PRO A 542 30.03 2.90 18.44
N GLY A 543 29.58 1.66 18.32
CA GLY A 543 28.79 0.96 19.34
C GLY A 543 27.29 1.24 19.32
N GLU A 544 26.77 2.11 18.44
CA GLU A 544 25.33 2.27 18.23
C GLU A 544 24.73 1.16 17.35
N GLN A 545 23.45 0.86 17.61
CA GLN A 545 22.66 -0.10 16.85
C GLN A 545 22.18 0.52 15.53
N ILE A 546 22.16 -0.26 14.46
CA ILE A 546 21.61 0.12 13.16
C ILE A 546 20.13 -0.29 13.15
N LEU A 547 19.24 0.70 13.04
CA LEU A 547 17.80 0.57 13.20
C LEU A 547 17.08 1.04 11.94
N THR A 548 16.13 0.25 11.48
CA THR A 548 15.31 0.50 10.27
C THR A 548 13.81 0.59 10.60
N ALA A 549 13.01 1.04 9.65
CA ALA A 549 11.55 1.04 9.79
C ALA A 549 10.94 -0.26 9.23
N TYR A 550 10.14 -0.96 10.04
CA TYR A 550 9.33 -2.11 9.58
C TYR A 550 7.97 -1.67 9.01
N LEU A 551 7.50 -0.49 9.40
CA LEU A 551 6.19 0.07 9.07
C LEU A 551 6.27 1.46 8.41
N ASP A 552 5.14 2.00 7.93
CA ASP A 552 5.11 3.40 7.46
C ASP A 552 5.22 4.32 8.68
N THR A 553 6.37 4.96 8.83
CA THR A 553 6.61 5.90 9.92
C THR A 553 5.82 7.20 9.75
N THR A 554 4.96 7.36 8.75
CA THR A 554 3.99 8.47 8.68
C THR A 554 2.64 8.17 9.37
N LEU A 555 2.42 6.97 9.90
CA LEU A 555 1.20 6.61 10.66
C LEU A 555 1.23 7.13 12.10
N PRO A 556 0.07 7.42 12.74
CA PRO A 556 -0.03 7.85 14.15
C PRO A 556 0.38 6.74 15.13
N TYR A 557 0.68 7.10 16.38
CA TYR A 557 1.27 6.24 17.41
C TYR A 557 0.57 4.89 17.56
N GLU A 558 -0.75 4.91 17.76
CA GLU A 558 -1.57 3.69 17.97
C GLU A 558 -1.42 2.75 16.77
N LYS A 559 -1.70 3.24 15.56
CA LYS A 559 -1.58 2.47 14.31
C LYS A 559 -0.16 1.92 14.12
N ARG A 560 0.89 2.65 14.54
CA ARG A 560 2.27 2.13 14.53
C ARG A 560 2.45 0.97 15.51
N GLN A 561 2.20 1.17 16.80
CA GLN A 561 2.37 0.14 17.83
C GLN A 561 1.56 -1.13 17.52
N LYS A 562 0.33 -0.91 17.04
CA LYS A 562 -0.63 -1.94 16.73
C LYS A 562 -0.19 -2.82 15.55
N ILE A 563 0.45 -2.26 14.52
CA ILE A 563 1.11 -3.05 13.46
C ILE A 563 2.30 -3.86 14.02
N LEU A 564 3.10 -3.28 14.92
CA LEU A 564 4.26 -3.96 15.51
C LEU A 564 3.85 -5.12 16.43
N LYS A 565 2.83 -4.92 17.27
CA LYS A 565 2.29 -5.95 18.16
C LYS A 565 1.68 -7.12 17.39
N ASP A 566 0.95 -6.84 16.31
CA ASP A 566 0.29 -7.88 15.50
C ASP A 566 1.26 -8.67 14.61
N THR A 567 2.23 -8.00 13.96
CA THR A 567 3.09 -8.63 12.93
C THR A 567 4.44 -9.10 13.47
N TYR A 568 4.96 -8.41 14.50
CA TYR A 568 6.31 -8.62 15.04
C TYR A 568 6.31 -8.90 16.55
N HIS A 569 5.14 -8.90 17.19
CA HIS A 569 4.94 -9.31 18.58
C HIS A 569 5.79 -8.55 19.63
N PHE A 570 6.07 -7.27 19.39
CA PHE A 570 6.73 -6.37 20.35
C PHE A 570 6.09 -4.98 20.39
N THR A 571 6.35 -4.24 21.48
CA THR A 571 5.96 -2.84 21.65
C THR A 571 7.20 -1.95 21.48
N CYS A 572 7.15 -0.98 20.57
CA CYS A 572 8.28 -0.09 20.31
C CYS A 572 8.45 0.97 21.42
N LYS A 573 9.68 1.12 21.91
CA LYS A 573 10.06 2.09 22.95
C LYS A 573 11.05 3.16 22.46
N CYS A 574 11.16 3.35 21.14
CA CYS A 574 12.03 4.39 20.57
C CYS A 574 11.59 5.81 20.98
N ASN A 575 12.46 6.80 20.82
CA ASN A 575 12.20 8.21 21.21
C ASN A 575 10.94 8.84 20.59
N LEU A 576 10.41 8.32 19.49
CA LEU A 576 9.14 8.78 18.90
C LEU A 576 7.91 8.12 19.54
N CYS A 577 8.05 6.92 20.10
CA CYS A 577 6.98 6.18 20.77
C CYS A 577 6.98 6.37 22.29
N ALA A 578 8.15 6.63 22.89
CA ALA A 578 8.32 6.97 24.30
C ALA A 578 9.13 8.27 24.42
N PRO A 579 8.58 9.42 23.99
CA PRO A 579 9.30 10.69 24.00
C PRO A 579 9.58 11.17 25.44
N PRO A 580 10.73 11.83 25.70
CA PRO A 580 11.03 12.42 27.01
C PRO A 580 9.97 13.45 27.46
N PRO A 581 9.80 13.66 28.78
CA PRO A 581 8.89 14.68 29.30
C PRO A 581 9.15 16.08 28.70
N ASN A 582 8.07 16.81 28.41
CA ASN A 582 8.07 18.12 27.74
C ASN A 582 8.51 18.13 26.25
N SER A 583 8.64 16.96 25.60
CA SER A 583 8.78 16.91 24.14
C SER A 583 7.61 17.62 23.43
N PRO A 584 7.83 18.20 22.24
CA PRO A 584 6.73 18.73 21.43
C PRO A 584 5.76 17.60 21.02
N PRO A 585 4.48 17.89 20.74
CA PRO A 585 3.55 16.91 20.18
C PRO A 585 4.08 16.28 18.88
N ASP A 586 3.85 14.98 18.68
CA ASP A 586 4.14 14.33 17.39
C ASP A 586 3.33 15.02 16.30
N LEU A 587 3.99 15.53 15.25
CA LEU A 587 3.35 16.28 14.18
C LEU A 587 2.43 15.41 13.29
N ARG A 588 2.42 14.09 13.50
CA ARG A 588 1.42 13.16 12.94
C ARG A 588 0.07 13.29 13.62
N GLU A 589 0.04 13.78 14.85
CA GLU A 589 -1.12 13.83 15.75
C GLU A 589 -1.27 15.24 16.32
N ALA A 590 -1.03 16.26 15.47
CA ALA A 590 -1.03 17.67 15.86
C ALA A 590 -1.86 18.58 14.93
N MET A 591 -2.28 19.70 15.50
CA MET A 591 -2.90 20.84 14.80
C MET A 591 -2.14 22.13 15.09
N TRP A 592 -2.23 23.10 14.18
CA TRP A 592 -1.74 24.45 14.40
C TRP A 592 -2.48 25.12 15.56
N CYS A 593 -1.76 25.93 16.33
CA CYS A 593 -2.38 26.74 17.37
C CYS A 593 -3.48 27.66 16.80
N PRO A 594 -4.73 27.62 17.31
CA PRO A 594 -5.81 28.49 16.83
C PRO A 594 -5.51 29.99 16.95
N LYS A 595 -4.62 30.40 17.88
CA LYS A 595 -4.13 31.79 18.01
C LYS A 595 -3.01 32.15 17.01
N LYS A 596 -2.69 31.29 16.04
CA LYS A 596 -1.63 31.48 15.03
C LYS A 596 -0.25 31.86 15.59
N CYS A 597 0.07 31.46 16.82
CA CYS A 597 1.34 31.81 17.47
C CYS A 597 2.59 31.06 16.95
N GLY A 598 2.46 30.27 15.88
CA GLY A 598 3.52 29.39 15.36
C GLY A 598 3.82 28.15 16.20
N GLY A 599 3.10 27.92 17.31
CA GLY A 599 3.10 26.64 18.02
C GLY A 599 2.02 25.68 17.51
N VAL A 600 2.05 24.45 18.02
CA VAL A 600 1.09 23.39 17.73
C VAL A 600 0.41 22.89 19.01
N SER A 601 -0.76 22.28 18.88
CA SER A 601 -1.42 21.48 19.93
C SER A 601 -1.45 20.02 19.46
N PRO A 602 -1.53 19.03 20.37
CA PRO A 602 -2.03 17.71 20.00
C PRO A 602 -3.41 17.83 19.34
N LEU A 603 -3.76 16.90 18.45
CA LEU A 603 -5.15 16.70 18.08
C LEU A 603 -5.94 16.25 19.33
N PRO A 604 -7.19 16.73 19.52
CA PRO A 604 -8.06 16.18 20.56
C PRO A 604 -8.34 14.70 20.29
N THR A 605 -8.58 13.93 21.35
CA THR A 605 -9.16 12.58 21.31
C THR A 605 -10.45 12.55 22.14
N GLU A 606 -11.26 11.49 22.02
CA GLU A 606 -12.46 11.32 22.87
C GLU A 606 -12.09 11.26 24.36
N GLU A 607 -10.95 10.62 24.68
CA GLU A 607 -10.41 10.54 26.05
C GLU A 607 -9.78 11.87 26.53
N ASN A 608 -9.26 12.69 25.62
CA ASN A 608 -8.53 13.91 25.93
C ASN A 608 -8.88 15.06 24.98
N SER A 609 -10.02 15.69 25.24
CA SER A 609 -10.46 16.89 24.52
C SER A 609 -9.72 18.17 24.95
N LEU A 610 -9.18 18.25 26.18
CA LEU A 610 -8.62 19.48 26.76
C LEU A 610 -7.19 19.82 26.29
N VAL A 611 -6.95 19.74 24.97
CA VAL A 611 -5.64 19.98 24.35
C VAL A 611 -5.24 21.47 24.36
N ARG A 612 -3.93 21.70 24.53
CA ARG A 612 -3.32 23.04 24.66
C ARG A 612 -2.12 23.20 23.74
N CYS A 613 -1.92 24.42 23.25
CA CYS A 613 -0.76 24.73 22.43
C CYS A 613 0.55 24.63 23.24
N ASN A 614 1.54 23.91 22.70
CA ASN A 614 2.86 23.74 23.29
C ASN A 614 3.58 25.07 23.59
N ARG A 615 3.38 26.10 22.75
CA ARG A 615 3.99 27.44 22.86
C ARG A 615 3.20 28.39 23.75
N CYS A 616 1.98 28.79 23.36
CA CYS A 616 1.22 29.85 24.06
C CYS A 616 0.24 29.33 25.12
N LYS A 617 0.24 28.02 25.41
CA LYS A 617 -0.57 27.31 26.43
C LYS A 617 -2.09 27.50 26.35
N SER A 618 -2.57 28.15 25.28
CA SER A 618 -3.98 28.40 25.03
C SER A 618 -4.67 27.10 24.66
N ALA A 619 -5.83 26.85 25.28
CA ALA A 619 -6.68 25.70 24.98
C ALA A 619 -7.33 25.83 23.60
N VAL A 620 -7.55 24.70 22.94
CA VAL A 620 -8.43 24.60 21.79
C VAL A 620 -9.88 24.61 22.31
N LYS A 621 -10.78 25.32 21.61
CA LYS A 621 -12.19 25.48 22.03
C LYS A 621 -13.16 24.57 21.29
N GLU A 622 -12.93 24.37 19.99
CA GLU A 622 -13.84 23.66 19.08
C GLU A 622 -13.31 22.24 18.86
N THR A 623 -13.11 21.49 19.95
CA THR A 623 -12.45 20.18 19.96
C THR A 623 -13.24 19.15 19.17
N ASP A 624 -14.57 19.18 19.29
CA ASP A 624 -15.48 18.21 18.70
C ASP A 624 -15.54 18.37 17.18
N ALA A 625 -15.48 19.61 16.69
CA ALA A 625 -15.39 19.90 15.25
C ALA A 625 -14.05 19.42 14.64
N VAL A 626 -12.96 19.44 15.41
CA VAL A 626 -11.66 18.87 14.99
C VAL A 626 -11.72 17.35 15.00
N LEU A 627 -12.30 16.73 16.04
CA LEU A 627 -12.53 15.28 16.12
C LEU A 627 -13.34 14.76 14.92
N ASP A 628 -14.48 15.38 14.64
CA ASP A 628 -15.33 15.01 13.50
C ASP A 628 -14.60 15.19 12.16
N ALA A 629 -13.84 16.28 11.99
CA ALA A 629 -13.06 16.51 10.78
C ALA A 629 -11.99 15.42 10.56
N VAL A 630 -11.30 15.00 11.64
CA VAL A 630 -10.32 13.90 11.61
C VAL A 630 -11.02 12.59 11.26
N ARG A 631 -12.08 12.21 11.98
CA ARG A 631 -12.85 10.97 11.78
C ARG A 631 -13.39 10.84 10.35
N VAL A 632 -14.07 11.88 9.86
CA VAL A 632 -14.59 11.92 8.47
C VAL A 632 -13.44 11.89 7.45
N GLY A 633 -12.29 12.48 7.78
CA GLY A 633 -11.06 12.37 6.99
C GLY A 633 -10.54 10.93 6.89
N GLU A 634 -10.60 10.14 7.96
CA GLU A 634 -10.18 8.74 7.96
C GLU A 634 -11.14 7.86 7.16
N GLU A 635 -12.44 8.01 7.37
CA GLU A 635 -13.48 7.32 6.60
C GLU A 635 -13.33 7.60 5.09
N ALA A 636 -13.05 8.85 4.72
CA ALA A 636 -12.82 9.25 3.35
C ALA A 636 -11.50 8.73 2.77
N LEU A 637 -10.43 8.64 3.57
CA LEU A 637 -9.15 8.05 3.16
C LEU A 637 -9.33 6.57 2.83
N ASN A 638 -9.89 5.79 3.77
CA ASN A 638 -10.15 4.35 3.59
C ASN A 638 -10.99 4.11 2.32
N LYS A 639 -12.03 4.94 2.11
CA LYS A 639 -12.90 4.88 0.95
C LYS A 639 -12.22 5.29 -0.36
N ALA A 640 -11.33 6.28 -0.33
CA ALA A 640 -10.56 6.69 -1.49
C ALA A 640 -9.52 5.62 -1.87
N GLU A 641 -8.82 5.03 -0.91
CA GLU A 641 -7.88 3.93 -1.14
C GLU A 641 -8.59 2.68 -1.71
N ALA A 642 -9.81 2.39 -1.26
CA ALA A 642 -10.67 1.32 -1.78
C ALA A 642 -11.29 1.64 -3.16
N LEU A 643 -11.16 2.88 -3.67
CA LEU A 643 -11.67 3.29 -4.98
C LEU A 643 -10.56 3.65 -5.98
N GLN A 644 -9.32 3.88 -5.54
CA GLN A 644 -8.25 4.47 -6.36
C GLN A 644 -8.01 3.75 -7.70
N PHE A 645 -8.20 2.42 -7.76
CA PHE A 645 -8.00 1.62 -8.98
C PHE A 645 -9.29 1.25 -9.73
N SER A 646 -10.45 1.33 -9.08
CA SER A 646 -11.74 0.91 -9.64
C SER A 646 -12.61 2.10 -10.07
N ASN A 647 -12.42 3.25 -9.43
CA ASN A 647 -13.02 4.54 -9.76
C ASN A 647 -12.10 5.69 -9.29
N PRO A 648 -10.97 5.93 -9.99
CA PRO A 648 -10.01 6.96 -9.62
C PRO A 648 -10.63 8.36 -9.57
N GLN A 649 -11.55 8.70 -10.48
CA GLN A 649 -12.25 9.99 -10.47
C GLN A 649 -12.99 10.24 -9.14
N LYS A 650 -13.64 9.22 -8.57
CA LYS A 650 -14.31 9.33 -7.27
C LYS A 650 -13.32 9.42 -6.11
N ALA A 651 -12.16 8.76 -6.20
CA ALA A 651 -11.08 8.90 -5.22
C ALA A 651 -10.45 10.32 -5.25
N ILE A 652 -10.25 10.89 -6.45
CA ILE A 652 -9.84 12.31 -6.62
C ILE A 652 -10.88 13.23 -5.99
N GLN A 653 -12.16 13.07 -6.31
CA GLN A 653 -13.24 13.91 -5.75
C GLN A 653 -13.33 13.83 -4.23
N LEU A 654 -13.13 12.65 -3.63
CA LEU A 654 -13.09 12.49 -2.17
C LEU A 654 -11.89 13.23 -1.58
N THR A 655 -10.68 12.91 -2.04
CA THR A 655 -9.45 13.50 -1.50
C THR A 655 -9.41 15.03 -1.65
N THR A 656 -9.78 15.57 -2.82
CA THR A 656 -9.84 17.02 -3.06
C THR A 656 -10.87 17.73 -2.19
N LYS A 657 -11.99 17.08 -1.82
CA LYS A 657 -13.02 17.68 -0.95
C LYS A 657 -12.68 17.64 0.54
N LEU A 658 -12.01 16.59 1.02
CA LEU A 658 -11.73 16.42 2.45
C LEU A 658 -10.44 17.12 2.93
N ILE A 659 -9.44 17.30 2.05
CA ILE A 659 -8.21 18.04 2.39
C ILE A 659 -8.51 19.45 2.93
N PRO A 660 -9.35 20.30 2.28
CA PRO A 660 -9.69 21.62 2.81
C PRO A 660 -10.39 21.61 4.17
N ILE A 661 -11.18 20.57 4.48
CA ILE A 661 -11.89 20.44 5.76
C ILE A 661 -10.89 20.20 6.91
N LEU A 662 -9.96 19.27 6.74
CA LEU A 662 -8.88 19.01 7.71
C LEU A 662 -7.97 20.25 7.90
N VAL A 663 -7.60 20.91 6.80
CA VAL A 663 -6.81 22.16 6.86
C VAL A 663 -7.57 23.27 7.59
N SER A 664 -8.89 23.38 7.40
CA SER A 664 -9.73 24.37 8.09
C SER A 664 -9.91 24.05 9.57
N ALA A 665 -9.97 22.76 9.94
CA ALA A 665 -9.90 22.28 11.32
C ALA A 665 -8.50 22.49 11.95
N GLY A 666 -7.53 23.02 11.20
CA GLY A 666 -6.21 23.40 11.70
C GLY A 666 -5.18 22.27 11.70
N ALA A 667 -5.48 21.09 11.15
CA ALA A 667 -4.54 19.98 11.04
C ALA A 667 -3.21 20.42 10.38
N VAL A 668 -2.07 20.00 10.94
CA VAL A 668 -0.76 20.30 10.30
C VAL A 668 -0.55 19.42 9.06
N PRO A 669 0.21 19.84 8.03
CA PRO A 669 0.35 19.08 6.79
C PRO A 669 0.84 17.63 6.94
N SER A 670 1.58 17.34 8.01
CA SER A 670 2.03 15.98 8.37
C SER A 670 1.04 15.14 9.17
N SER A 671 -0.07 15.73 9.64
CA SER A 671 -0.98 15.00 10.51
C SER A 671 -1.70 13.90 9.74
N TYR A 672 -2.02 12.81 10.43
CA TYR A 672 -2.95 11.83 9.94
C TYR A 672 -4.39 12.37 10.14
N PRO A 673 -5.35 12.12 9.23
CA PRO A 673 -5.20 11.52 7.90
C PRO A 673 -4.77 12.51 6.78
N LEU A 674 -4.58 13.80 7.07
CA LEU A 674 -4.31 14.85 6.08
C LEU A 674 -3.10 14.57 5.17
N LEU A 675 -1.98 14.06 5.72
CA LEU A 675 -0.80 13.68 4.94
C LEU A 675 -1.09 12.52 3.98
N ALA A 676 -1.80 11.49 4.44
CA ALA A 676 -2.15 10.33 3.64
C ALA A 676 -3.11 10.71 2.50
N LEU A 677 -4.15 11.49 2.79
CA LEU A 677 -5.04 12.08 1.78
C LEU A 677 -4.27 12.94 0.78
N SER A 678 -3.33 13.78 1.24
CA SER A 678 -2.52 14.64 0.36
C SER A 678 -1.59 13.84 -0.55
N ARG A 679 -0.97 12.76 -0.04
CA ARG A 679 -0.16 11.82 -0.83
C ARG A 679 -0.99 11.08 -1.88
N LEU A 680 -2.16 10.58 -1.52
CA LEU A 680 -3.07 9.89 -2.45
C LEU A 680 -3.62 10.85 -3.52
N ASN A 681 -4.01 12.06 -3.11
CA ASN A 681 -4.46 13.13 -4.02
C ASN A 681 -3.38 13.49 -5.04
N ALA A 682 -2.13 13.68 -4.59
CA ALA A 682 -1.00 13.96 -5.47
C ALA A 682 -0.75 12.82 -6.46
N ALA A 683 -0.67 11.57 -5.99
CA ALA A 683 -0.48 10.40 -6.87
C ALA A 683 -1.57 10.29 -7.94
N LEU A 684 -2.85 10.38 -7.54
CA LEU A 684 -3.99 10.29 -8.44
C LEU A 684 -4.02 11.44 -9.46
N LEU A 685 -3.76 12.69 -9.04
CA LEU A 685 -3.74 13.83 -9.94
C LEU A 685 -2.60 13.74 -10.97
N ILE A 686 -1.40 13.29 -10.55
CA ILE A 686 -0.26 13.07 -11.45
C ILE A 686 -0.55 11.99 -12.49
N GLU A 687 -1.16 10.87 -12.06
CA GLU A 687 -1.54 9.76 -12.94
C GLU A 687 -2.61 10.16 -13.98
N HIS A 688 -3.46 11.15 -13.64
CA HIS A 688 -4.56 11.63 -14.48
C HIS A 688 -4.31 13.02 -15.08
N LEU A 689 -3.05 13.45 -15.20
CA LEU A 689 -2.70 14.68 -15.91
C LEU A 689 -3.04 14.54 -17.41
N PRO A 690 -3.80 15.48 -17.99
CA PRO A 690 -4.17 15.40 -19.41
C PRO A 690 -2.92 15.54 -20.29
N SER A 691 -2.88 14.79 -21.40
CA SER A 691 -1.78 14.93 -22.37
C SER A 691 -1.83 16.29 -23.06
N THR A 692 -0.70 17.00 -23.10
CA THR A 692 -0.54 18.27 -23.81
C THR A 692 -0.17 18.12 -25.28
N ASP A 693 0.15 16.90 -25.75
CA ASP A 693 0.47 16.63 -27.16
C ASP A 693 -0.81 16.50 -28.00
N PRO A 694 -1.09 17.41 -28.95
CA PRO A 694 -2.29 17.37 -29.78
C PRO A 694 -2.28 16.23 -30.81
N ASN A 695 -1.16 15.52 -30.98
CA ASN A 695 -1.05 14.34 -31.86
C ASN A 695 -1.25 13.01 -31.11
N VAL A 696 -1.27 13.05 -29.77
CA VAL A 696 -1.68 11.90 -28.95
C VAL A 696 -3.19 11.94 -28.81
N GLU A 697 -3.90 11.26 -29.71
CA GLU A 697 -5.26 10.82 -29.39
C GLU A 697 -5.18 9.94 -28.15
N GLU A 698 -5.80 10.37 -27.04
CA GLU A 698 -6.06 9.49 -25.92
C GLU A 698 -6.98 8.37 -26.42
N ILE A 699 -6.39 7.20 -26.67
CA ILE A 699 -7.12 5.96 -26.96
C ILE A 699 -7.81 5.53 -25.66
N LEU A 700 -8.92 6.20 -25.36
CA LEU A 700 -9.88 5.74 -24.35
C LEU A 700 -10.30 4.32 -24.74
N SER A 701 -10.14 3.37 -23.82
CA SER A 701 -10.58 2.00 -24.05
C SER A 701 -12.07 1.96 -24.42
N PRO A 702 -12.52 1.00 -25.26
CA PRO A 702 -13.89 0.99 -25.77
C PRO A 702 -14.98 1.05 -24.69
N GLU A 703 -14.73 0.51 -23.49
CA GLU A 703 -15.67 0.55 -22.36
C GLU A 703 -15.88 1.97 -21.78
N LEU A 704 -14.88 2.86 -21.86
CA LEU A 704 -14.98 4.25 -21.38
C LEU A 704 -15.78 5.12 -22.36
N GLN A 705 -15.70 4.84 -23.66
CA GLN A 705 -16.47 5.54 -24.69
C GLN A 705 -17.97 5.19 -24.59
N LEU A 706 -18.31 3.91 -24.35
CA LEU A 706 -19.71 3.47 -24.21
C LEU A 706 -20.39 3.86 -22.86
N SER A 707 -19.61 4.19 -21.83
CA SER A 707 -20.15 4.49 -20.49
C SER A 707 -20.38 5.98 -20.22
N THR A 708 -19.60 6.86 -20.86
CA THR A 708 -19.65 8.31 -20.62
C THR A 708 -20.65 9.06 -21.50
N GLY A 709 -20.93 8.55 -22.72
CA GLY A 709 -21.70 9.29 -23.71
C GLY A 709 -21.04 10.61 -24.15
N ALA A 710 -19.76 10.79 -23.84
CA ALA A 710 -19.02 11.99 -24.13
C ALA A 710 -18.55 11.97 -25.59
N THR A 711 -19.02 12.93 -26.38
CA THR A 711 -18.24 13.41 -27.53
C THR A 711 -16.86 13.84 -27.02
N GLN A 712 -15.80 13.55 -27.78
CA GLN A 712 -14.42 13.95 -27.45
C GLN A 712 -14.33 15.47 -27.22
N SER A 713 -14.48 15.91 -25.98
CA SER A 713 -14.22 17.28 -25.58
C SER A 713 -12.72 17.43 -25.46
N LYS A 714 -12.06 17.99 -26.48
CA LYS A 714 -10.65 18.36 -26.40
C LYS A 714 -10.44 19.21 -25.14
N VAL A 715 -9.58 18.72 -24.24
CA VAL A 715 -9.20 19.44 -23.03
C VAL A 715 -8.61 20.79 -23.45
N THR A 716 -9.13 21.89 -22.93
CA THR A 716 -8.60 23.21 -23.29
C THR A 716 -7.25 23.45 -22.60
N ALA A 717 -6.42 24.34 -23.15
CA ALA A 717 -5.13 24.65 -22.53
C ALA A 717 -5.28 25.20 -21.09
N GLU A 718 -6.40 25.89 -20.83
CA GLU A 718 -6.75 26.44 -19.53
C GLU A 718 -7.13 25.32 -18.54
N GLN A 719 -7.86 24.30 -18.99
CA GLN A 719 -8.17 23.10 -18.18
C GLN A 719 -6.92 22.24 -17.91
N ALA A 720 -6.03 22.12 -18.90
CA ALA A 720 -4.75 21.41 -18.74
C ALA A 720 -3.82 22.14 -17.75
N GLN A 721 -3.78 23.48 -17.78
CA GLN A 721 -3.07 24.30 -16.80
C GLN A 721 -3.69 24.15 -15.40
N GLU A 722 -5.01 24.18 -15.25
CA GLU A 722 -5.69 24.02 -13.96
C GLU A 722 -5.39 22.66 -13.31
N ALA A 723 -5.42 21.58 -14.10
CA ALA A 723 -5.05 20.23 -13.64
C ALA A 723 -3.57 20.13 -13.22
N LEU A 724 -2.67 20.75 -13.98
CA LEU A 724 -1.24 20.80 -13.68
C LEU A 724 -0.96 21.59 -12.39
N ASP A 725 -1.62 22.73 -12.22
CA ASP A 725 -1.54 23.56 -11.03
C ASP A 725 -2.08 22.83 -9.78
N ASP A 726 -3.17 22.06 -9.91
CA ASP A 726 -3.71 21.24 -8.83
C ASP A 726 -2.79 20.07 -8.45
N ALA A 727 -2.17 19.40 -9.43
CA ALA A 727 -1.16 18.38 -9.18
C ALA A 727 0.05 18.96 -8.44
N ILE A 728 0.53 20.15 -8.84
CA ILE A 728 1.61 20.87 -8.13
C ILE A 728 1.18 21.22 -6.70
N ARG A 729 0.00 21.81 -6.51
CA ARG A 729 -0.54 22.12 -5.18
C ARG A 729 -0.64 20.87 -4.30
N ALA A 730 -1.04 19.72 -4.84
CA ALA A 730 -1.12 18.45 -4.12
C ALA A 730 0.27 17.90 -3.76
N ALA A 731 1.19 17.84 -4.72
CA ALA A 731 2.57 17.40 -4.51
C ALA A 731 3.31 18.28 -3.48
N THR A 732 3.06 19.59 -3.48
CA THR A 732 3.60 20.53 -2.47
C THR A 732 3.06 20.23 -1.07
N ARG A 733 1.75 19.99 -0.90
CA ARG A 733 1.17 19.59 0.39
C ARG A 733 1.80 18.29 0.91
N ALA A 734 1.86 17.27 0.07
CA ALA A 734 2.44 15.98 0.41
C ALA A 734 3.93 16.08 0.81
N SER A 735 4.73 16.79 0.00
CA SER A 735 6.16 17.01 0.27
C SER A 735 6.39 17.81 1.56
N THR A 736 5.55 18.81 1.83
CA THR A 736 5.61 19.61 3.08
C THR A 736 5.38 18.73 4.31
N GLY A 737 4.32 17.92 4.29
CA GLY A 737 4.03 17.02 5.42
C GLY A 737 5.09 15.94 5.61
N LEU A 738 5.64 15.37 4.53
CA LEU A 738 6.77 14.42 4.63
C LEU A 738 8.02 15.06 5.26
N ALA A 739 8.35 16.30 4.88
CA ALA A 739 9.52 17.02 5.41
C ALA A 739 9.39 17.40 6.90
N GLN A 740 8.16 17.46 7.44
CA GLN A 740 7.92 17.75 8.86
C GLN A 740 8.20 16.54 9.79
N ILE A 741 8.17 15.30 9.27
CA ILE A 741 8.17 14.08 10.12
C ILE A 741 9.19 13.00 9.73
N LEU A 742 9.81 13.11 8.56
CA LEU A 742 10.91 12.24 8.12
C LEU A 742 12.22 13.01 8.16
N THR A 743 13.31 12.36 8.61
CA THR A 743 14.65 12.95 8.64
C THR A 743 15.12 13.39 7.24
N ASP A 744 15.93 14.45 7.19
CA ASP A 744 16.62 14.89 5.98
C ASP A 744 17.39 13.72 5.34
N GLY A 745 17.28 13.59 4.01
CA GLY A 745 17.89 12.49 3.27
C GLY A 745 17.06 11.20 3.23
N HIS A 746 15.88 11.15 3.86
CA HIS A 746 15.00 10.00 3.73
C HIS A 746 14.56 9.82 2.25
N PRO A 747 14.71 8.62 1.63
CA PRO A 747 14.41 8.38 0.22
C PRO A 747 13.08 8.96 -0.28
N MET A 748 12.03 8.82 0.54
CA MET A 748 10.69 9.31 0.22
C MET A 748 10.57 10.83 0.12
N ARG A 749 11.34 11.59 0.90
CA ARG A 749 11.42 13.06 0.76
C ARG A 749 12.07 13.42 -0.58
N GLY A 750 13.18 12.75 -0.90
CA GLY A 750 13.87 12.92 -2.18
C GLY A 750 12.99 12.61 -3.40
N ILE A 751 12.20 11.53 -3.36
CA ILE A 751 11.27 11.16 -4.44
C ILE A 751 10.08 12.14 -4.53
N ALA A 752 9.48 12.54 -3.41
CA ALA A 752 8.38 13.49 -3.43
C ALA A 752 8.81 14.86 -3.98
N LEU A 753 10.00 15.34 -3.59
CA LEU A 753 10.61 16.54 -4.16
C LEU A 753 10.99 16.36 -5.63
N ALA A 754 11.45 15.17 -6.04
CA ALA A 754 11.76 14.88 -7.44
C ALA A 754 10.50 15.02 -8.32
N GLU A 755 9.36 14.49 -7.89
CA GLU A 755 8.08 14.65 -8.60
C GLU A 755 7.59 16.09 -8.62
N LEU A 756 7.64 16.79 -7.49
CA LEU A 756 7.28 18.20 -7.45
C LEU A 756 8.16 19.03 -8.41
N GLY A 757 9.47 18.75 -8.43
CA GLY A 757 10.42 19.37 -9.37
C GLY A 757 10.13 19.06 -10.83
N LYS A 758 9.77 17.79 -11.16
CA LYS A 758 9.32 17.40 -12.51
C LYS A 758 8.06 18.15 -12.91
N LEU A 759 7.02 18.17 -12.07
CA LEU A 759 5.76 18.88 -12.34
C LEU A 759 5.98 20.38 -12.58
N LEU A 760 6.81 21.02 -11.75
CA LEU A 760 7.17 22.42 -11.92
C LEU A 760 7.94 22.67 -13.22
N ALA A 761 8.72 21.70 -13.72
CA ALA A 761 9.45 21.77 -14.98
C ALA A 761 8.61 21.41 -16.23
N VAL A 762 7.35 20.95 -16.09
CA VAL A 762 6.46 20.75 -17.24
C VAL A 762 6.10 22.09 -17.87
N ASP A 763 6.21 22.18 -19.20
CA ASP A 763 5.80 23.32 -20.01
C ASP A 763 4.35 23.76 -19.72
N GLU A 764 4.11 25.07 -19.67
CA GLU A 764 2.78 25.64 -19.51
C GLU A 764 2.01 25.56 -20.85
N PRO A 765 0.87 24.83 -20.94
CA PRO A 765 0.15 24.64 -22.20
C PRO A 765 -0.23 25.95 -22.92
N LYS A 766 -0.40 27.05 -22.19
CA LYS A 766 -0.24 28.44 -22.69
C LYS A 766 0.33 29.33 -21.59
N PRO A 767 1.29 30.23 -21.85
CA PRO A 767 1.77 31.16 -20.84
C PRO A 767 0.71 32.22 -20.50
N THR A 768 0.28 32.26 -19.24
CA THR A 768 -0.77 33.19 -18.75
C THR A 768 -0.42 34.68 -18.89
N HIS A 769 0.87 35.01 -19.02
CA HIS A 769 1.35 36.37 -19.23
C HIS A 769 1.17 36.91 -20.67
N LEU A 770 0.69 36.08 -21.61
CA LEU A 770 0.38 36.50 -22.98
C LEU A 770 -1.10 36.88 -23.21
N THR A 771 -1.95 36.73 -22.18
CA THR A 771 -3.42 36.82 -22.31
C THR A 771 -4.07 38.05 -21.66
N GLU A 772 -3.32 39.11 -21.32
CA GLU A 772 -3.89 40.37 -20.81
C GLU A 772 -3.76 41.56 -21.77
N ALA A 773 -4.69 41.59 -22.73
CA ALA A 773 -5.21 42.83 -23.31
C ALA A 773 -6.76 42.81 -23.22
N GLY A 774 -7.28 42.76 -21.99
CA GLY A 774 -8.69 43.06 -21.70
C GLY A 774 -9.64 41.86 -21.50
N SER A 775 -9.58 41.21 -20.33
CA SER A 775 -10.77 40.60 -19.72
C SER A 775 -10.62 40.52 -18.19
N SER A 776 -11.64 40.96 -17.44
CA SER A 776 -11.57 41.03 -15.98
C SER A 776 -11.52 39.64 -15.32
N PRO A 777 -10.67 39.40 -14.31
CA PRO A 777 -10.55 38.10 -13.68
C PRO A 777 -11.76 37.74 -12.81
N ARG A 778 -12.19 36.48 -12.90
CA ARG A 778 -13.11 35.83 -11.96
C ARG A 778 -12.38 35.63 -10.63
N GLN A 779 -13.02 35.91 -9.49
CA GLN A 779 -12.36 35.83 -8.18
C GLN A 779 -11.86 34.41 -7.86
N PRO A 780 -10.56 34.20 -7.58
CA PRO A 780 -10.06 32.94 -7.02
C PRO A 780 -10.39 32.83 -5.53
N GLN A 781 -10.56 31.59 -5.04
CA GLN A 781 -10.65 31.37 -3.59
C GLN A 781 -9.28 31.61 -2.92
N PRO A 782 -9.25 32.20 -1.72
CA PRO A 782 -7.99 32.53 -1.06
C PRO A 782 -7.27 31.28 -0.53
N PRO A 783 -5.93 31.18 -0.65
CA PRO A 783 -5.16 30.20 0.12
C PRO A 783 -5.26 30.50 1.62
N PRO A 784 -5.03 29.50 2.51
CA PRO A 784 -5.09 29.72 3.95
C PRO A 784 -3.92 30.59 4.43
N VAL A 785 -4.16 31.90 4.59
CA VAL A 785 -3.13 32.84 5.05
C VAL A 785 -3.02 32.82 6.59
N LEU A 786 -1.84 32.43 7.06
CA LEU A 786 -1.37 32.68 8.41
C LEU A 786 -0.96 34.15 8.55
N THR A 787 -1.91 35.02 8.89
CA THR A 787 -1.61 36.37 9.40
C THR A 787 -1.43 36.31 10.91
N ALA A 788 -0.21 36.56 11.38
CA ALA A 788 0.08 36.89 12.77
C ALA A 788 0.10 38.41 12.91
N SER A 789 -0.83 38.97 13.67
CA SER A 789 -0.81 40.38 14.05
C SER A 789 -0.13 40.54 15.41
N THR A 790 0.90 41.37 15.47
CA THR A 790 1.49 41.84 16.73
C THR A 790 1.54 43.37 16.73
N SER A 791 0.81 43.97 17.67
CA SER A 791 0.99 45.37 18.05
C SER A 791 2.23 45.52 18.95
N GLN A 792 2.80 46.72 18.93
CA GLN A 792 4.09 47.03 19.53
C GLN A 792 4.02 47.23 21.05
N SER A 793 5.09 46.84 21.76
CA SER A 793 5.68 47.68 22.81
C SER A 793 7.18 47.36 22.96
N GLN A 794 7.96 48.38 23.32
CA GLN A 794 9.43 48.37 23.45
C GLN A 794 9.82 47.77 24.82
N SER A 795 11.05 47.37 25.19
CA SER A 795 12.42 47.85 24.86
C SER A 795 13.46 46.86 25.46
N GLY A 796 14.77 46.98 25.16
CA GLY A 796 15.85 46.37 25.98
C GLY A 796 16.97 45.63 25.22
N LEU A 797 18.18 46.19 25.26
CA LEU A 797 19.44 45.83 24.55
C LEU A 797 20.08 44.45 24.86
N SER A 798 20.95 44.01 23.91
CA SER A 798 22.23 43.23 24.06
C SER A 798 22.18 41.78 24.58
N SER A 799 23.03 40.82 24.14
CA SER A 799 24.05 40.80 23.06
C SER A 799 24.51 39.37 22.67
N LEU A 800 24.76 39.16 21.37
CA LEU A 800 25.75 38.25 20.72
C LEU A 800 25.83 36.74 21.05
N GLY A 801 25.79 35.94 19.98
CA GLY A 801 26.17 34.51 19.95
C GLY A 801 25.88 33.89 18.56
N ASP A 802 26.90 33.65 17.75
CA ASP A 802 26.74 33.27 16.33
C ASP A 802 26.13 31.88 16.09
N GLY A 803 25.24 31.80 15.10
CA GLY A 803 24.72 30.55 14.53
C GLY A 803 24.16 30.80 13.13
N ARG A 804 24.90 30.40 12.08
CA ARG A 804 24.50 30.62 10.68
C ARG A 804 23.31 29.71 10.31
N THR A 805 22.10 30.26 10.34
CA THR A 805 20.93 29.73 9.65
C THR A 805 20.63 30.56 8.39
N GLU A 806 20.12 29.90 7.37
CA GLU A 806 19.92 30.49 6.04
C GLU A 806 18.80 31.54 6.03
N THR A 807 18.93 32.51 5.14
CA THR A 807 18.14 33.75 5.10
C THR A 807 16.64 33.49 4.91
N PRO A 808 15.74 33.99 5.78
CA PRO A 808 14.33 34.07 5.47
C PRO A 808 14.09 35.18 4.43
N PHE A 809 13.17 34.93 3.49
CA PHE A 809 12.81 35.88 2.44
C PHE A 809 12.37 37.23 3.03
N ILE A 810 13.04 38.31 2.62
CA ILE A 810 12.61 39.69 2.93
C ILE A 810 11.30 39.96 2.19
N VAL A 811 10.18 39.96 2.93
CA VAL A 811 8.89 40.39 2.39
C VAL A 811 8.89 41.91 2.29
N ASN A 812 9.00 42.42 1.06
CA ASN A 812 8.91 43.84 0.75
C ASN A 812 7.49 44.36 1.10
N PRO A 813 7.33 45.35 2.01
CA PRO A 813 6.02 45.76 2.53
C PRO A 813 5.08 46.44 1.52
N HIS A 814 5.50 46.60 0.25
CA HIS A 814 4.68 47.19 -0.82
C HIS A 814 3.89 46.19 -1.69
N ILE A 815 4.03 44.88 -1.49
CA ILE A 815 3.32 43.88 -2.30
C ILE A 815 1.92 43.61 -1.71
N LYS A 816 0.89 44.13 -2.39
CA LYS A 816 -0.53 43.83 -2.08
C LYS A 816 -0.85 42.41 -2.57
N SER A 817 -1.20 41.52 -1.62
CA SER A 817 -1.45 40.07 -1.79
C SER A 817 -0.21 39.23 -2.19
N PRO A 818 -0.05 38.00 -1.65
CA PRO A 818 1.01 37.10 -2.10
C PRO A 818 0.76 36.67 -3.56
N PRO A 819 1.82 36.40 -4.35
CA PRO A 819 1.66 35.94 -5.73
C PRO A 819 0.91 34.60 -5.79
N PRO A 820 0.21 34.30 -6.90
CA PRO A 820 -0.50 33.04 -7.09
C PRO A 820 0.46 31.84 -7.00
N TYR A 821 -0.08 30.70 -6.53
CA TYR A 821 0.67 29.44 -6.44
C TYR A 821 -0.04 28.30 -7.21
N PRO A 822 0.66 27.58 -8.10
CA PRO A 822 2.09 27.74 -8.41
C PRO A 822 2.42 29.07 -9.12
N PRO A 823 3.66 29.56 -9.01
CA PRO A 823 4.13 30.65 -9.87
C PRO A 823 4.16 30.17 -11.33
N SER A 824 4.12 31.10 -12.28
CA SER A 824 4.20 30.81 -13.72
C SER A 824 5.51 31.26 -14.39
N GLY A 825 5.77 30.78 -15.60
CA GLY A 825 6.92 31.18 -16.42
C GLY A 825 8.29 31.05 -15.72
N PRO A 826 9.20 32.04 -15.83
CA PRO A 826 10.56 31.95 -15.28
C PRO A 826 10.62 31.72 -13.76
N ALA A 827 9.63 32.20 -13.00
CA ALA A 827 9.55 31.98 -11.56
C ALA A 827 9.23 30.51 -11.23
N ARG A 828 8.42 29.85 -12.08
CA ARG A 828 8.13 28.42 -12.00
C ARG A 828 9.36 27.56 -12.29
N LEU A 829 10.07 27.85 -13.39
CA LEU A 829 11.31 27.14 -13.73
C LEU A 829 12.39 27.31 -12.65
N LYS A 830 12.47 28.50 -12.02
CA LYS A 830 13.40 28.71 -10.90
C LYS A 830 13.02 27.85 -9.69
N LEU A 831 11.73 27.81 -9.33
CA LEU A 831 11.23 26.92 -8.28
C LEU A 831 11.45 25.43 -8.64
N ALA A 832 11.31 25.04 -9.91
CA ALA A 832 11.59 23.69 -10.39
C ALA A 832 13.06 23.32 -10.15
N TYR A 833 14.00 24.15 -10.61
CA TYR A 833 15.44 23.96 -10.40
C TYR A 833 15.79 23.84 -8.91
N ASP A 834 15.33 24.77 -8.07
CA ASP A 834 15.63 24.74 -6.62
C ASP A 834 15.06 23.49 -5.94
N THR A 835 13.86 23.06 -6.36
CA THR A 835 13.23 21.83 -5.88
C THR A 835 14.01 20.58 -6.32
N LEU A 836 14.47 20.52 -7.58
CA LEU A 836 15.26 19.41 -8.12
C LEU A 836 16.66 19.32 -7.48
N VAL A 837 17.31 20.46 -7.20
CA VAL A 837 18.59 20.50 -6.47
C VAL A 837 18.40 19.94 -5.06
N ARG A 838 17.35 20.33 -4.34
CA ARG A 838 17.03 19.77 -3.02
C ARG A 838 16.68 18.28 -3.10
N ALA A 839 15.86 17.86 -4.06
CA ALA A 839 15.54 16.46 -4.30
C ALA A 839 16.81 15.62 -4.47
N ARG A 840 17.77 16.11 -5.27
CA ARG A 840 19.07 15.45 -5.47
C ARG A 840 19.87 15.33 -4.17
N GLN A 841 19.95 16.39 -3.35
CA GLN A 841 20.64 16.34 -2.06
C GLN A 841 20.06 15.25 -1.14
N GLU A 842 18.73 15.15 -1.07
CA GLU A 842 18.04 14.15 -0.26
C GLU A 842 18.29 12.72 -0.81
N LEU A 843 18.25 12.54 -2.13
CA LEU A 843 18.49 11.26 -2.80
C LEU A 843 19.95 10.77 -2.64
N MET A 844 20.93 11.67 -2.67
CA MET A 844 22.35 11.36 -2.43
C MET A 844 22.57 10.76 -1.03
N ILE A 845 21.77 11.15 -0.03
CA ILE A 845 21.75 10.48 1.28
C ILE A 845 20.95 9.18 1.16
N GLY A 846 19.67 9.22 0.79
CA GLY A 846 18.77 8.07 0.92
C GLY A 846 19.12 6.84 0.08
N PHE A 847 19.76 7.04 -1.08
CA PHE A 847 20.20 5.97 -1.98
C PHE A 847 21.74 5.81 -2.01
N GLY A 848 22.44 6.49 -1.10
CA GLY A 848 23.88 6.38 -0.92
C GLY A 848 24.72 7.32 -1.80
N ASN A 849 25.83 7.75 -1.20
CA ASN A 849 26.81 8.64 -1.81
C ASN A 849 27.76 7.91 -2.79
N GLY A 850 28.57 8.69 -3.52
CA GLY A 850 29.61 8.14 -4.41
C GLY A 850 29.03 7.45 -5.64
N LYS A 851 29.41 6.19 -5.89
CA LYS A 851 29.10 5.44 -7.12
C LYS A 851 27.60 5.29 -7.42
N ASN A 852 26.73 5.34 -6.41
CA ASN A 852 25.28 5.26 -6.62
C ASN A 852 24.71 6.56 -7.22
N GLU A 853 25.36 7.71 -7.00
CA GLU A 853 24.88 9.06 -7.38
C GLU A 853 23.42 9.35 -6.97
N GLY A 854 22.99 8.91 -5.78
CA GLY A 854 21.60 9.04 -5.33
C GLY A 854 20.63 8.09 -6.04
N GLY A 855 21.15 6.97 -6.54
CA GLY A 855 20.39 5.96 -7.27
C GLY A 855 19.99 6.41 -8.67
N GLU A 856 19.09 5.65 -9.29
CA GLU A 856 18.60 5.97 -10.64
C GLU A 856 17.80 7.29 -10.66
N VAL A 857 16.94 7.51 -9.66
CA VAL A 857 16.17 8.76 -9.52
C VAL A 857 17.10 9.95 -9.32
N GLY A 858 18.16 9.83 -8.51
CA GLY A 858 19.15 10.90 -8.30
C GLY A 858 19.86 11.32 -9.59
N ARG A 859 20.19 10.36 -10.46
CA ARG A 859 20.78 10.62 -11.79
C ARG A 859 19.77 11.27 -12.77
N GLN A 860 18.52 10.82 -12.77
CA GLN A 860 17.45 11.43 -13.57
C GLN A 860 17.20 12.88 -13.15
N VAL A 861 17.07 13.14 -11.83
CA VAL A 861 16.91 14.48 -11.25
C VAL A 861 18.10 15.37 -11.58
N ARG A 862 19.33 14.86 -11.51
CA ARG A 862 20.55 15.59 -11.91
C ARG A 862 20.48 16.04 -13.38
N LYS A 863 20.06 15.15 -14.30
CA LYS A 863 19.92 15.48 -15.72
C LYS A 863 18.89 16.59 -15.91
N LEU A 864 17.69 16.41 -15.36
CA LEU A 864 16.59 17.39 -15.49
C LEU A 864 16.97 18.75 -14.89
N ALA A 865 17.64 18.80 -13.73
CA ALA A 865 18.09 20.05 -13.13
C ALA A 865 19.06 20.82 -14.04
N VAL A 866 19.97 20.13 -14.72
CA VAL A 866 20.90 20.74 -15.70
C VAL A 866 20.17 21.25 -16.93
N ASP A 867 19.11 20.58 -17.37
CA ASP A 867 18.32 21.02 -18.53
C ASP A 867 17.48 22.27 -18.20
N VAL A 868 16.78 22.29 -17.05
CA VAL A 868 16.07 23.47 -16.52
C VAL A 868 17.03 24.66 -16.27
N GLU A 869 18.27 24.41 -15.86
CA GLU A 869 19.29 25.46 -15.66
C GLU A 869 19.69 26.15 -16.97
N LYS A 870 19.78 25.40 -18.07
CA LYS A 870 20.04 25.96 -19.41
C LYS A 870 18.87 26.84 -19.85
N GLU A 871 17.64 26.38 -19.69
CA GLU A 871 16.42 27.14 -20.04
C GLU A 871 16.34 28.45 -19.24
N LEU A 872 16.57 28.40 -17.92
CA LEU A 872 16.65 29.58 -17.07
C LEU A 872 17.76 30.56 -17.51
N SER A 873 18.84 30.05 -18.09
CA SER A 873 19.94 30.87 -18.61
C SER A 873 19.56 31.54 -19.93
N VAL A 874 18.84 30.85 -20.82
CA VAL A 874 18.25 31.43 -22.04
C VAL A 874 17.28 32.56 -21.70
N TRP A 875 16.41 32.38 -20.71
CA TRP A 875 15.50 33.43 -20.23
C TRP A 875 16.25 34.67 -19.71
N LYS A 876 17.33 34.48 -18.93
CA LYS A 876 18.16 35.60 -18.44
C LYS A 876 18.83 36.37 -19.58
N GLU A 877 19.31 35.66 -20.61
CA GLU A 877 19.94 36.28 -21.78
C GLU A 877 18.91 37.02 -22.66
N GLY A 878 17.74 36.42 -22.87
CA GLY A 878 16.63 37.04 -23.61
C GLY A 878 16.13 38.32 -22.95
N ILE A 879 15.99 38.34 -21.62
CA ILE A 879 15.65 39.56 -20.86
C ILE A 879 16.76 40.61 -21.01
N ARG A 880 18.04 40.23 -20.86
CA ARG A 880 19.17 41.16 -21.01
C ARG A 880 19.20 41.79 -22.40
N THR A 881 19.01 40.97 -23.44
CA THR A 881 18.97 41.41 -24.84
C THR A 881 17.79 42.35 -25.08
N ALA A 882 16.59 42.01 -24.58
CA ALA A 882 15.40 42.86 -24.71
C ALA A 882 15.52 44.20 -23.94
N MET A 883 16.25 44.25 -22.83
CA MET A 883 16.54 45.49 -22.10
C MET A 883 17.63 46.36 -22.76
N GLN A 884 18.44 45.76 -23.63
CA GLN A 884 19.49 46.42 -24.42
C GLN A 884 19.00 46.91 -25.79
N ASP A 885 17.90 46.36 -26.31
CA ASP A 885 17.24 46.84 -27.55
C ASP A 885 16.61 48.24 -27.35
N PRO A 886 17.12 49.30 -28.01
CA PRO A 886 16.58 50.65 -27.86
C PRO A 886 15.14 50.78 -28.37
N SER A 887 14.72 49.95 -29.33
CA SER A 887 13.42 50.05 -29.99
C SER A 887 12.25 49.63 -29.11
N ARG A 888 12.52 48.84 -28.05
CA ARG A 888 11.51 48.37 -27.08
C ARG A 888 11.32 49.28 -25.86
N ARG A 889 12.13 50.33 -25.68
CA ARG A 889 12.01 51.26 -24.53
C ARG A 889 10.89 52.29 -24.64
N MET A 890 10.13 52.32 -25.74
CA MET A 890 9.08 53.33 -26.00
C MET A 890 7.66 52.75 -26.17
N LYS A 891 7.39 51.56 -25.59
CA LYS A 891 6.04 50.98 -25.48
C LYS A 891 5.78 50.45 -24.08
#